data_AF-A0A7Y4X0Y1-F1
#
_entry.id   AF-A0A7Y4X0Y1-F1
#
_cell.length_a   1.000
_cell.length_b   1.000
_cell.length_c   1.000
_cell.angle_alpha   90.00
_cell.angle_beta   90.00
_cell.angle_gamma   90.00
#
_symmetry.space_group_name_H-M   'P 1'
#
loop_
_entity.id
_entity.type
_entity.pdbx_description
1 polymer ?
#
loop_
_entity_poly.entity_id
_entity_poly.type
_entity_poly.pdbx_seq_one_letter_code
_entity_poly.pdbx_strand_id
1 'polypeptide(L)'
;MKKRLTAVILLFTLAKTISAQNYGFGTSEPQAKVHVAGSFLVSTPTTTVTTAPTPAQHRTMINDQTSGFGGVDSTGRFYDPGGPAGNYLSNLLSALIITQDEFNLSVGTELIIESIDLGTGDSVIIESLSYGPTRLLAIGNGYTSTGKWIFNTNYIRVIFKSNADAVNGAGFSILFRRLFKNNSALQEVTAPIDNSMFFDIKKGIFRAGYINTSYRGQYSTAMGSNAVAGGWGATSLGNYTVANGDGSVALGSSAKAIGTNSVALGWISEATGNNSVAMGMINTASGENATAIGSYLTASGQHSTAMGKYSTSGGYLSFAAGYNCESSGYASTAMGYNAVANGTTASISLGYYTTASASYSTALGSQSTASGDAATASGNNVTASGNYSTAMGNQNIASGVGATAMGGFSVATGDYSTAMGYGSATGLRSTAMGDNAIASGAKSTAMGYYAKASGSQSTAIGNNLTANGSASTAMGNFVSTNNKNGAFIIGDNSTTTVTNSANPNTFRARFDGGYIFYTSSTLSSYCLLAAGANAWSTASDKTLKENLASTDGEDFLKKIAKMELTSWNYKSQDARTFRHYGPMAQDFYAAFGKDKYGTIGNDTTINSADFDGVNLIAIQALEKRTTAQKLENDELKNMLLQIRKEMDELKKNKKCDCDCPNNLLTTK
;
A
#
# COMPACT_ATOMS: atom_id res chain seq x y z
N MET A 1 -47.01 -27.20 -29.14
CA MET A 1 -47.76 -26.33 -30.09
C MET A 1 -46.77 -25.29 -30.60
N LYS A 2 -46.29 -25.40 -31.84
CA LYS A 2 -46.96 -24.99 -33.09
C LYS A 2 -47.20 -23.46 -33.16
N LYS A 3 -46.49 -22.85 -34.13
CA LYS A 3 -46.98 -21.94 -35.20
C LYS A 3 -47.69 -20.66 -34.73
N ARG A 4 -47.40 -19.47 -35.26
CA ARG A 4 -47.33 -19.04 -36.69
C ARG A 4 -46.46 -17.76 -36.73
N LEU A 5 -45.54 -17.54 -37.66
CA LEU A 5 -45.62 -17.50 -39.13
C LEU A 5 -46.49 -16.36 -39.66
N THR A 6 -45.91 -15.62 -40.62
CA THR A 6 -46.53 -14.90 -41.75
C THR A 6 -46.51 -13.37 -41.65
N ALA A 7 -45.46 -12.74 -42.20
CA ALA A 7 -45.57 -11.50 -43.01
C ALA A 7 -44.23 -11.10 -43.66
N VAL A 8 -43.58 -11.94 -44.47
CA VAL A 8 -42.61 -11.46 -45.49
C VAL A 8 -42.57 -12.46 -46.65
N ILE A 9 -43.49 -12.35 -47.61
CA ILE A 9 -43.34 -12.82 -49.00
C ILE A 9 -44.26 -11.94 -49.86
N LEU A 10 -43.73 -11.03 -50.70
CA LEU A 10 -43.59 -11.22 -52.14
C LEU A 10 -43.22 -9.90 -52.86
N LEU A 11 -42.43 -10.06 -53.94
CA LEU A 11 -42.04 -9.13 -55.03
C LEU A 11 -40.81 -8.25 -54.80
N PHE A 12 -39.63 -8.73 -55.20
CA PHE A 12 -39.23 -8.61 -56.62
C PHE A 12 -38.24 -9.71 -57.02
N THR A 13 -38.61 -10.41 -58.08
CA THR A 13 -37.90 -11.43 -58.84
C THR A 13 -36.84 -10.79 -59.75
N LEU A 14 -35.57 -11.19 -59.61
CA LEU A 14 -34.61 -11.47 -60.69
C LEU A 14 -33.30 -12.01 -60.07
N ALA A 15 -33.29 -13.30 -59.78
CA ALA A 15 -32.08 -14.03 -59.41
C ALA A 15 -31.27 -14.32 -60.69
N LYS A 16 -30.11 -13.68 -60.84
CA LYS A 16 -29.02 -14.21 -61.66
C LYS A 16 -28.07 -14.93 -60.70
N THR A 17 -28.06 -16.24 -60.81
CA THR A 17 -27.03 -17.16 -60.33
C THR A 17 -25.65 -16.67 -60.78
N ILE A 18 -24.77 -16.38 -59.83
CA ILE A 18 -23.32 -16.46 -60.07
C ILE A 18 -22.80 -17.51 -59.09
N SER A 19 -22.52 -18.68 -59.66
CA SER A 19 -21.78 -19.74 -58.99
C SER A 19 -20.42 -19.22 -58.59
N ALA A 20 -20.04 -19.45 -57.33
CA ALA A 20 -18.64 -19.49 -56.95
C ALA A 20 -17.96 -20.60 -57.77
N GLN A 21 -17.24 -20.23 -58.84
CA GLN A 21 -16.27 -21.11 -59.45
C GLN A 21 -14.91 -20.81 -58.83
N ASN A 22 -14.50 -21.73 -57.96
CA ASN A 22 -13.10 -21.99 -57.68
C ASN A 22 -12.42 -22.37 -59.01
N TYR A 23 -11.50 -21.55 -59.52
CA TYR A 23 -10.50 -22.00 -60.47
C TYR A 23 -9.21 -22.33 -59.71
N GLY A 24 -8.80 -23.58 -59.86
CA GLY A 24 -7.73 -24.21 -59.09
C GLY A 24 -6.32 -23.77 -59.48
N PHE A 25 -5.44 -23.96 -58.51
CA PHE A 25 -3.98 -23.83 -58.60
C PHE A 25 -3.38 -24.96 -59.45
N GLY A 26 -2.51 -24.58 -60.40
CA GLY A 26 -1.58 -25.45 -61.12
C GLY A 26 -0.13 -25.12 -60.72
N THR A 27 0.50 -26.13 -60.14
CA THR A 27 1.90 -26.39 -59.72
C THR A 27 3.05 -25.43 -60.08
N SER A 28 3.89 -25.19 -59.04
CA SER A 28 5.29 -24.67 -58.95
C SER A 28 5.61 -23.15 -59.09
N GLU A 29 5.62 -22.46 -57.92
CA GLU A 29 6.32 -21.21 -57.49
C GLU A 29 6.24 -19.86 -58.28
N PRO A 30 6.42 -18.68 -57.62
CA PRO A 30 6.23 -18.33 -56.20
C PRO A 30 5.16 -17.24 -55.98
N GLN A 31 4.62 -17.26 -54.77
CA GLN A 31 3.60 -16.35 -54.25
C GLN A 31 4.19 -14.95 -53.96
N ALA A 32 3.91 -13.96 -54.80
CA ALA A 32 3.95 -12.54 -54.47
C ALA A 32 3.32 -11.71 -55.60
N LYS A 33 1.98 -11.63 -55.67
CA LYS A 33 1.31 -10.66 -56.54
C LYS A 33 0.16 -9.99 -55.79
N VAL A 34 0.27 -8.68 -55.60
CA VAL A 34 -0.79 -7.84 -55.06
C VAL A 34 -1.89 -7.73 -56.11
N HIS A 35 -3.00 -8.44 -55.91
CA HIS A 35 -4.24 -8.23 -56.67
C HIS A 35 -4.92 -6.95 -56.15
N VAL A 36 -4.79 -5.83 -56.87
CA VAL A 36 -5.61 -4.64 -56.61
C VAL A 36 -6.86 -4.72 -57.47
N ALA A 37 -7.97 -5.21 -56.91
CA ALA A 37 -9.29 -5.08 -57.50
C ALA A 37 -9.82 -3.66 -57.18
N GLY A 38 -9.39 -2.68 -57.96
CA GLY A 38 -9.75 -1.28 -57.80
C GLY A 38 -8.87 -0.38 -58.64
N SER A 39 -9.41 0.72 -59.13
CA SER A 39 -8.68 1.71 -59.92
C SER A 39 -7.44 2.18 -59.17
N PHE A 40 -6.25 1.79 -59.64
CA PHE A 40 -4.99 2.36 -59.19
C PHE A 40 -4.88 3.77 -59.79
N LEU A 41 -5.57 4.73 -59.16
CA LEU A 41 -5.47 6.13 -59.53
C LEU A 41 -4.16 6.69 -58.98
N VAL A 42 -3.04 6.41 -59.65
CA VAL A 42 -1.95 7.40 -59.64
C VAL A 42 -2.59 8.63 -60.23
N SER A 43 -2.92 9.64 -59.41
CA SER A 43 -3.43 10.91 -59.92
C SER A 43 -2.40 11.36 -60.94
N THR A 44 -2.83 11.33 -62.18
CA THR A 44 -1.97 11.63 -63.30
C THR A 44 -1.42 13.03 -63.04
N PRO A 45 -0.10 13.26 -63.09
CA PRO A 45 0.29 14.57 -63.60
C PRO A 45 -0.42 14.66 -64.96
N THR A 46 -1.20 15.71 -65.18
CA THR A 46 -1.78 16.00 -66.50
C THR A 46 -0.62 16.30 -67.42
N THR A 47 0.08 15.25 -67.87
CA THR A 47 1.15 15.35 -68.84
C THR A 47 0.47 15.27 -70.19
N THR A 48 0.25 16.43 -70.80
CA THR A 48 0.00 16.51 -72.23
C THR A 48 1.21 15.91 -72.95
N VAL A 49 1.11 14.64 -73.34
CA VAL A 49 2.05 14.01 -74.27
C VAL A 49 1.20 13.35 -75.35
N THR A 50 1.06 14.06 -76.47
CA THR A 50 0.01 13.86 -77.48
C THR A 50 0.50 13.20 -78.77
N THR A 51 1.54 12.37 -78.73
CA THR A 51 1.99 11.67 -79.94
C THR A 51 2.06 10.17 -79.70
N ALA A 52 1.27 9.41 -80.48
CA ALA A 52 1.46 7.97 -80.61
C ALA A 52 2.88 7.69 -81.15
N PRO A 53 3.53 6.58 -80.73
CA PRO A 53 4.87 6.28 -81.21
C PRO A 53 4.86 6.10 -82.73
N THR A 54 5.80 6.75 -83.41
CA THR A 54 6.06 6.55 -84.84
C THR A 54 6.65 5.15 -85.08
N PRO A 55 6.59 4.59 -86.29
CA PRO A 55 7.21 3.29 -86.60
C PRO A 55 8.70 3.22 -86.24
N ALA A 56 9.41 4.36 -86.27
CA ALA A 56 10.81 4.47 -85.88
C ALA A 56 11.04 4.37 -84.36
N GLN A 57 10.00 4.44 -83.54
CA GLN A 57 10.02 4.30 -82.07
C GLN A 57 9.50 2.92 -81.61
N HIS A 58 9.19 2.03 -82.56
CA HIS A 58 8.89 0.63 -82.28
C HIS A 58 10.19 -0.19 -82.18
N ARG A 59 10.25 -1.12 -81.23
CA ARG A 59 11.37 -2.04 -81.03
C ARG A 59 10.87 -3.47 -80.87
N THR A 60 11.59 -4.44 -81.39
CA THR A 60 11.39 -5.85 -81.07
C THR A 60 12.43 -6.22 -80.03
N MET A 61 12.06 -6.93 -78.97
CA MET A 61 13.04 -7.36 -77.98
C MET A 61 14.06 -8.31 -78.60
N ILE A 62 15.33 -7.90 -78.58
CA ILE A 62 16.49 -8.71 -78.93
C ILE A 62 17.41 -8.66 -77.71
N ASN A 63 18.13 -9.74 -77.43
CA ASN A 63 18.88 -9.88 -76.18
C ASN A 63 19.82 -8.68 -75.90
N ASP A 64 19.70 -8.10 -74.70
CA ASP A 64 20.44 -6.93 -74.20
C ASP A 64 20.41 -5.66 -75.07
N GLN A 65 19.35 -5.46 -75.86
CA GLN A 65 19.17 -4.17 -76.55
C GLN A 65 18.87 -3.06 -75.54
N THR A 66 19.53 -1.92 -75.71
CA THR A 66 19.25 -0.70 -74.94
C THR A 66 18.40 0.24 -75.80
N SER A 67 17.25 0.64 -75.31
CA SER A 67 16.37 1.64 -75.93
C SER A 67 16.31 2.87 -75.02
N GLY A 68 16.98 3.94 -75.43
CA GLY A 68 16.86 5.25 -74.80
C GLY A 68 15.74 6.08 -75.42
N PHE A 69 15.20 7.03 -74.66
CA PHE A 69 14.45 8.13 -75.25
C PHE A 69 15.44 9.07 -75.94
N GLY A 70 15.44 9.15 -77.29
CA GLY A 70 16.19 10.19 -78.00
C GLY A 70 15.76 11.58 -77.54
N GLY A 71 16.62 12.60 -77.64
CA GLY A 71 16.45 13.89 -76.93
C GLY A 71 15.10 14.63 -77.02
N VAL A 72 14.22 14.31 -77.98
CA VAL A 72 12.84 14.83 -78.12
C VAL A 72 11.74 13.76 -78.03
N ASP A 73 12.08 12.49 -77.94
CA ASP A 73 11.13 11.37 -77.88
C ASP A 73 10.58 11.19 -76.45
N SER A 74 9.26 11.10 -76.32
CA SER A 74 8.57 10.96 -75.03
C SER A 74 7.77 9.66 -74.89
N THR A 75 7.68 8.87 -75.96
CA THR A 75 6.93 7.61 -76.03
C THR A 75 7.61 6.62 -76.98
N GLY A 76 7.63 5.34 -76.64
CA GLY A 76 8.07 4.26 -77.52
C GLY A 76 7.23 3.00 -77.29
N ARG A 77 7.36 2.02 -78.18
CA ARG A 77 6.65 0.74 -78.06
C ARG A 77 7.64 -0.40 -78.28
N PHE A 78 7.52 -1.45 -77.48
CA PHE A 78 8.26 -2.67 -77.75
C PHE A 78 7.36 -3.91 -77.78
N TYR A 79 7.80 -4.87 -78.59
CA TYR A 79 7.15 -6.14 -78.81
C TYR A 79 8.01 -7.29 -78.26
N ASP A 80 7.38 -8.45 -78.06
CA ASP A 80 8.08 -9.72 -77.85
C ASP A 80 9.11 -10.02 -78.97
N PRO A 81 10.02 -10.99 -78.80
CA PRO A 81 11.07 -11.27 -79.80
C PRO A 81 10.54 -11.70 -81.18
N GLY A 82 9.28 -12.12 -81.28
CA GLY A 82 8.58 -12.41 -82.53
C GLY A 82 8.08 -11.16 -83.27
N GLY A 83 8.27 -9.97 -82.69
CA GLY A 83 7.84 -8.69 -83.24
C GLY A 83 6.31 -8.50 -83.16
N PRO A 84 5.75 -7.54 -83.92
CA PRO A 84 4.31 -7.24 -83.90
C PRO A 84 3.40 -8.43 -84.27
N ALA A 85 3.95 -9.47 -84.87
CA ALA A 85 3.24 -10.68 -85.28
C ALA A 85 3.14 -11.75 -84.19
N GLY A 86 3.84 -11.60 -83.05
CA GLY A 86 3.70 -12.48 -81.88
C GLY A 86 4.34 -13.86 -81.99
N ASN A 87 5.21 -14.10 -82.98
CA ASN A 87 5.76 -15.43 -83.29
C ASN A 87 7.17 -15.64 -82.70
N TYR A 88 7.33 -15.55 -81.39
CA TYR A 88 8.61 -15.76 -80.70
C TYR A 88 8.99 -17.26 -80.63
N LEU A 89 10.28 -17.60 -80.47
CA LEU A 89 10.74 -18.99 -80.35
C LEU A 89 10.67 -19.49 -78.89
N SER A 90 10.57 -20.81 -78.71
CA SER A 90 10.65 -21.44 -77.39
C SER A 90 12.07 -21.39 -76.81
N ASN A 91 12.20 -21.48 -75.49
CA ASN A 91 13.47 -21.39 -74.73
C ASN A 91 14.25 -20.07 -74.94
N LEU A 92 13.57 -18.98 -75.26
CA LEU A 92 14.20 -17.67 -75.41
C LEU A 92 14.36 -16.97 -74.06
N LEU A 93 15.53 -16.35 -73.85
CA LEU A 93 15.73 -15.29 -72.88
C LEU A 93 16.11 -14.03 -73.64
N SER A 94 15.28 -13.00 -73.52
CA SER A 94 15.51 -11.70 -74.15
C SER A 94 15.32 -10.60 -73.11
N ALA A 95 16.10 -9.53 -73.22
CA ALA A 95 15.99 -8.39 -72.34
C ALA A 95 16.07 -7.09 -73.14
N LEU A 96 15.22 -6.13 -72.78
CA LEU A 96 15.26 -4.77 -73.28
C LEU A 96 15.48 -3.83 -72.11
N ILE A 97 16.49 -2.98 -72.20
CA ILE A 97 16.78 -1.97 -71.19
C ILE A 97 16.21 -0.63 -71.68
N ILE A 98 15.25 -0.10 -70.96
CA ILE A 98 14.70 1.24 -71.15
C ILE A 98 15.51 2.20 -70.28
N THR A 99 16.15 3.17 -70.91
CA THR A 99 16.97 4.19 -70.24
C THR A 99 16.40 5.57 -70.48
N GLN A 100 16.56 6.45 -69.49
CA GLN A 100 16.23 7.86 -69.60
C GLN A 100 17.52 8.69 -69.59
N ASP A 101 17.82 9.38 -70.69
CA ASP A 101 19.03 10.20 -70.82
C ASP A 101 19.05 11.36 -69.80
N GLU A 102 20.28 11.69 -69.38
CA GLU A 102 20.79 12.42 -68.18
C GLU A 102 20.23 13.82 -67.84
N PHE A 103 19.09 14.23 -68.38
CA PHE A 103 18.51 15.54 -68.07
C PHE A 103 17.55 15.46 -66.86
N ASN A 104 17.93 16.16 -65.79
CA ASN A 104 17.35 16.31 -64.44
C ASN A 104 15.83 16.65 -64.30
N LEU A 105 15.01 16.43 -65.34
CA LEU A 105 13.59 16.80 -65.42
C LEU A 105 12.62 15.60 -65.39
N SER A 106 13.12 14.38 -65.53
CA SER A 106 12.30 13.16 -65.51
C SER A 106 12.02 12.66 -64.09
N VAL A 107 10.84 12.07 -63.86
CA VAL A 107 10.42 11.50 -62.56
C VAL A 107 10.04 10.02 -62.63
N GLY A 108 10.25 9.37 -63.78
CA GLY A 108 10.02 7.95 -63.94
C GLY A 108 9.60 7.54 -65.35
N THR A 109 9.33 6.25 -65.51
CA THR A 109 8.84 5.62 -66.75
C THR A 109 7.46 5.03 -66.50
N GLU A 110 6.53 5.28 -67.40
CA GLU A 110 5.23 4.62 -67.45
C GLU A 110 5.30 3.47 -68.47
N LEU A 111 4.85 2.28 -68.08
CA LEU A 111 4.66 1.12 -68.96
C LEU A 111 3.17 0.81 -69.06
N ILE A 112 2.65 0.75 -70.27
CA ILE A 112 1.27 0.43 -70.59
C ILE A 112 1.29 -0.86 -71.41
N ILE A 113 0.72 -1.91 -70.83
CA ILE A 113 0.51 -3.17 -71.54
C ILE A 113 -0.71 -2.97 -72.43
N GLU A 114 -0.49 -2.89 -73.73
CA GLU A 114 -1.54 -2.70 -74.74
C GLU A 114 -2.15 -4.05 -75.15
N SER A 115 -1.32 -5.09 -75.23
CA SER A 115 -1.73 -6.48 -75.40
C SER A 115 -0.71 -7.39 -74.74
N ILE A 116 -1.16 -8.49 -74.14
CA ILE A 116 -0.29 -9.53 -73.62
C ILE A 116 -1.02 -10.87 -73.63
N ASP A 117 -0.41 -11.84 -74.27
CA ASP A 117 -0.83 -13.23 -74.32
C ASP A 117 0.41 -14.12 -74.28
N LEU A 118 0.68 -14.66 -73.09
CA LEU A 118 1.89 -15.43 -72.81
C LEU A 118 1.55 -16.93 -72.83
N GLY A 119 2.39 -17.73 -73.49
CA GLY A 119 2.31 -19.19 -73.46
C GLY A 119 2.45 -19.76 -72.05
N THR A 120 2.05 -21.01 -71.83
CA THR A 120 2.13 -21.65 -70.50
C THR A 120 3.58 -21.62 -70.02
N GLY A 121 3.82 -21.18 -68.79
CA GLY A 121 5.17 -21.07 -68.21
C GLY A 121 6.09 -19.98 -68.77
N ASP A 122 5.63 -19.17 -69.74
CA ASP A 122 6.32 -17.95 -70.17
C ASP A 122 6.17 -16.84 -69.11
N SER A 123 7.15 -15.93 -69.04
CA SER A 123 7.11 -14.79 -68.13
C SER A 123 7.75 -13.51 -68.68
N VAL A 124 7.16 -12.38 -68.36
CA VAL A 124 7.73 -11.04 -68.51
C VAL A 124 8.12 -10.51 -67.14
N ILE A 125 9.41 -10.26 -66.92
CA ILE A 125 9.96 -9.77 -65.66
C ILE A 125 10.46 -8.35 -65.88
N ILE A 126 10.07 -7.43 -65.01
CA ILE A 126 10.49 -6.03 -65.04
C ILE A 126 11.38 -5.81 -63.83
N GLU A 127 12.60 -5.32 -64.07
CA GLU A 127 13.61 -5.06 -63.06
C GLU A 127 14.05 -3.59 -63.10
N SER A 128 14.36 -3.00 -61.94
CA SER A 128 15.11 -1.75 -61.87
C SER A 128 16.60 -2.08 -61.92
N LEU A 129 17.39 -1.31 -62.67
CA LEU A 129 18.85 -1.40 -62.65
C LEU A 129 19.53 -0.27 -61.86
N SER A 130 18.77 0.70 -61.32
CA SER A 130 19.32 1.92 -60.71
C SER A 130 20.20 1.69 -59.48
N TYR A 131 20.04 0.56 -58.78
CA TYR A 131 20.86 0.18 -57.61
C TYR A 131 21.26 -1.31 -57.65
N GLY A 132 21.35 -1.88 -58.85
CA GLY A 132 21.46 -3.33 -59.10
C GLY A 132 20.10 -3.98 -59.48
N PRO A 133 20.10 -5.16 -60.13
CA PRO A 133 18.89 -5.78 -60.68
C PRO A 133 17.89 -6.14 -59.56
N THR A 134 16.85 -5.33 -59.44
CA THR A 134 15.77 -5.51 -58.47
C THR A 134 14.47 -5.81 -59.20
N ARG A 135 13.91 -7.00 -59.03
CA ARG A 135 12.63 -7.38 -59.64
C ARG A 135 11.49 -6.51 -59.09
N LEU A 136 10.85 -5.73 -59.96
CA LEU A 136 9.72 -4.85 -59.66
C LEU A 136 8.38 -5.53 -59.95
N LEU A 137 8.29 -6.30 -61.04
CA LEU A 137 7.08 -6.99 -61.46
C LEU A 137 7.43 -8.26 -62.22
N ALA A 138 6.65 -9.32 -62.06
CA ALA A 138 6.70 -10.50 -62.92
C ALA A 138 5.29 -10.83 -63.40
N ILE A 139 5.11 -10.99 -64.70
CA ILE A 139 3.86 -11.34 -65.36
C ILE A 139 4.06 -12.72 -65.97
N GLY A 140 3.08 -13.61 -65.83
CA GLY A 140 3.15 -14.96 -66.38
C GLY A 140 1.85 -15.31 -67.09
N ASN A 141 1.75 -16.55 -67.58
CA ASN A 141 0.54 -17.08 -68.22
C ASN A 141 -0.74 -16.80 -67.39
N GLY A 142 -1.84 -16.47 -68.08
CA GLY A 142 -3.15 -16.20 -67.49
C GLY A 142 -3.42 -14.72 -67.18
N TYR A 143 -2.42 -13.84 -67.32
CA TYR A 143 -2.62 -12.40 -67.26
C TYR A 143 -3.04 -11.86 -68.62
N THR A 144 -4.33 -11.51 -68.78
CA THR A 144 -4.89 -11.01 -70.04
C THR A 144 -5.37 -9.56 -69.95
N SER A 145 -5.21 -8.90 -68.80
CA SER A 145 -5.66 -7.52 -68.60
C SER A 145 -4.64 -6.52 -69.13
N THR A 146 -5.13 -5.51 -69.87
CA THR A 146 -4.35 -4.32 -70.18
C THR A 146 -4.20 -3.48 -68.91
N GLY A 147 -3.00 -2.95 -68.66
CA GLY A 147 -2.69 -2.30 -67.39
C GLY A 147 -1.57 -1.28 -67.54
N LYS A 148 -1.65 -0.23 -66.73
CA LYS A 148 -0.65 0.85 -66.68
C LYS A 148 0.12 0.77 -65.38
N TRP A 149 1.44 0.81 -65.48
CA TRP A 149 2.39 0.74 -64.37
C TRP A 149 3.33 1.93 -64.44
N ILE A 150 3.60 2.56 -63.30
CA ILE A 150 4.50 3.69 -63.20
C ILE A 150 5.67 3.28 -62.32
N PHE A 151 6.88 3.46 -62.84
CA PHE A 151 8.12 3.11 -62.17
C PHE A 151 8.97 4.35 -61.99
N ASN A 152 9.28 4.71 -60.75
CA ASN A 152 10.20 5.80 -60.42
C ASN A 152 11.66 5.32 -60.47
N THR A 153 12.12 4.96 -61.67
CA THR A 153 13.50 4.56 -61.93
C THR A 153 13.89 4.99 -63.34
N ASN A 154 15.16 5.37 -63.51
CA ASN A 154 15.72 5.84 -64.78
C ASN A 154 16.20 4.67 -65.67
N TYR A 155 16.35 3.48 -65.08
CA TYR A 155 16.82 2.28 -65.75
C TYR A 155 15.87 1.13 -65.44
N ILE A 156 15.10 0.71 -66.44
CA ILE A 156 14.20 -0.44 -66.36
C ILE A 156 14.68 -1.50 -67.32
N ARG A 157 14.86 -2.73 -66.85
CA ARG A 157 15.09 -3.89 -67.70
C ARG A 157 13.80 -4.69 -67.76
N VAL A 158 13.28 -4.90 -68.96
CA VAL A 158 12.18 -5.83 -69.22
C VAL A 158 12.78 -7.10 -69.81
N ILE A 159 12.57 -8.21 -69.15
CA ILE A 159 13.06 -9.53 -69.52
C ILE A 159 11.87 -10.36 -69.95
N PHE A 160 11.95 -10.98 -71.10
CA PHE A 160 11.02 -12.02 -71.50
C PHE A 160 11.72 -13.36 -71.53
N LYS A 161 11.14 -14.31 -70.79
CA LYS A 161 11.61 -15.68 -70.68
C LYS A 161 10.51 -16.58 -71.23
N SER A 162 10.82 -17.25 -72.33
CA SER A 162 10.04 -18.35 -72.86
C SER A 162 10.60 -19.69 -72.38
N ASN A 163 9.72 -20.65 -72.08
CA ASN A 163 10.09 -22.01 -71.68
C ASN A 163 10.07 -22.98 -72.88
N ALA A 164 10.18 -24.29 -72.62
CA ALA A 164 10.24 -25.33 -73.65
C ALA A 164 8.85 -25.84 -74.11
N ASP A 165 7.78 -25.04 -73.98
CA ASP A 165 6.42 -25.51 -74.25
C ASP A 165 6.03 -25.47 -75.74
N ALA A 166 5.05 -26.30 -76.12
CA ALA A 166 4.65 -26.55 -77.50
C ALA A 166 3.67 -25.52 -78.09
N VAL A 167 3.19 -24.54 -77.30
CA VAL A 167 2.23 -23.53 -77.74
C VAL A 167 2.74 -22.15 -77.32
N ASN A 168 3.23 -21.37 -78.29
CA ASN A 168 3.56 -19.96 -78.09
C ASN A 168 2.26 -19.16 -77.92
N GLY A 169 2.22 -18.21 -76.99
CA GLY A 169 1.13 -17.23 -76.90
C GLY A 169 1.19 -16.21 -78.04
N ALA A 170 0.18 -15.37 -78.21
CA ALA A 170 0.15 -14.34 -79.26
C ALA A 170 1.11 -13.16 -79.04
N GLY A 171 2.00 -13.23 -78.03
CA GLY A 171 3.03 -12.23 -77.78
C GLY A 171 2.54 -11.06 -76.95
N PHE A 172 3.28 -9.96 -76.97
CA PHE A 172 2.88 -8.76 -76.22
C PHE A 172 3.33 -7.47 -76.87
N SER A 173 2.56 -6.41 -76.63
CA SER A 173 2.91 -5.02 -76.97
C SER A 173 2.87 -4.18 -75.70
N ILE A 174 4.02 -3.58 -75.35
CA ILE A 174 4.12 -2.66 -74.24
C ILE A 174 4.53 -1.28 -74.77
N LEU A 175 3.66 -0.32 -74.56
CA LEU A 175 3.95 1.09 -74.75
C LEU A 175 4.67 1.62 -73.51
N PHE A 176 5.78 2.31 -73.69
CA PHE A 176 6.48 2.99 -72.61
C PHE A 176 6.54 4.49 -72.84
N ARG A 177 6.41 5.27 -71.77
CA ARG A 177 6.38 6.73 -71.82
C ARG A 177 7.28 7.32 -70.76
N ARG A 178 7.90 8.45 -71.09
CA ARG A 178 8.67 9.26 -70.15
C ARG A 178 7.72 10.10 -69.31
N LEU A 179 7.93 10.14 -67.99
CA LEU A 179 7.15 10.98 -67.08
C LEU A 179 7.93 12.24 -66.69
N PHE A 180 7.31 13.40 -66.86
CA PHE A 180 7.91 14.71 -66.53
C PHE A 180 7.37 15.27 -65.21
N LYS A 181 8.17 16.10 -64.53
CA LYS A 181 7.69 16.90 -63.40
C LYS A 181 6.55 17.81 -63.85
N ASN A 182 5.41 17.73 -63.18
CA ASN A 182 4.29 18.63 -63.44
C ASN A 182 4.59 20.05 -62.90
N ASN A 183 4.82 21.00 -63.81
CA ASN A 183 4.99 22.44 -63.56
C ASN A 183 3.69 23.26 -63.73
N SER A 184 2.52 22.62 -63.87
CA SER A 184 1.26 23.33 -64.01
C SER A 184 0.74 23.89 -62.68
N ALA A 185 0.09 25.06 -62.73
CA ALA A 185 -0.61 25.70 -61.62
C ALA A 185 -2.02 25.11 -61.35
N LEU A 186 -2.34 23.95 -61.94
CA LEU A 186 -3.66 23.31 -61.83
C LEU A 186 -3.84 22.69 -60.43
N GLN A 187 -5.04 22.87 -59.86
CA GLN A 187 -5.37 22.40 -58.51
C GLN A 187 -5.16 20.88 -58.37
N GLU A 188 -4.43 20.50 -57.32
CA GLU A 188 -4.33 19.11 -56.88
C GLU A 188 -5.74 18.57 -56.56
N VAL A 189 -6.10 17.34 -56.99
CA VAL A 189 -7.43 16.71 -56.83
C VAL A 189 -8.08 17.04 -55.47
N THR A 190 -9.05 17.95 -55.42
CA THR A 190 -9.70 18.44 -54.19
C THR A 190 -10.97 17.69 -53.81
N ALA A 191 -11.50 16.84 -54.70
CA ALA A 191 -12.73 16.10 -54.46
C ALA A 191 -12.47 14.76 -53.73
N PRO A 192 -13.43 14.25 -52.93
CA PRO A 192 -13.40 12.88 -52.44
C PRO A 192 -13.25 11.92 -53.60
N ILE A 193 -12.29 11.01 -53.51
CA ILE A 193 -12.12 9.94 -54.47
C ILE A 193 -12.86 8.71 -53.95
N ASP A 194 -13.63 8.04 -54.83
CA ASP A 194 -14.16 6.69 -54.58
C ASP A 194 -13.00 5.73 -54.25
N ASN A 195 -13.28 4.47 -53.85
CA ASN A 195 -12.26 3.47 -53.45
C ASN A 195 -11.01 3.46 -54.35
N SER A 196 -9.99 4.24 -53.95
CA SER A 196 -8.82 4.54 -54.77
C SER A 196 -7.58 4.55 -53.88
N MET A 197 -6.45 4.24 -54.49
CA MET A 197 -5.14 4.49 -53.88
C MET A 197 -4.56 5.76 -54.50
N PHE A 198 -4.05 6.67 -53.67
CA PHE A 198 -3.45 7.94 -54.08
C PHE A 198 -2.08 8.13 -53.42
N PHE A 199 -1.10 8.55 -54.22
CA PHE A 199 0.25 8.86 -53.77
C PHE A 199 0.62 10.28 -54.21
N ASP A 200 0.90 11.18 -53.26
CA ASP A 200 1.45 12.51 -53.55
C ASP A 200 2.97 12.48 -53.35
N ILE A 201 3.71 12.43 -54.45
CA ILE A 201 5.18 12.40 -54.42
C ILE A 201 5.80 13.71 -53.88
N LYS A 202 5.12 14.85 -53.99
CA LYS A 202 5.68 16.15 -53.55
C LYS A 202 5.63 16.26 -52.03
N LYS A 203 4.55 15.75 -51.42
CA LYS A 203 4.33 15.79 -49.98
C LYS A 203 4.65 14.46 -49.28
N GLY A 204 4.97 13.39 -50.03
CA GLY A 204 5.24 12.05 -49.48
C GLY A 204 3.99 11.36 -48.90
N ILE A 205 2.81 11.63 -49.46
CA ILE A 205 1.52 11.21 -48.88
C ILE A 205 1.06 9.89 -49.48
N PHE A 206 0.52 8.99 -48.66
CA PHE A 206 -0.22 7.81 -49.10
C PHE A 206 -1.68 7.83 -48.62
N ARG A 207 -2.61 7.50 -49.51
CA ARG A 207 -4.06 7.40 -49.23
C ARG A 207 -4.63 6.12 -49.86
N ALA A 208 -5.46 5.35 -49.16
CA ALA A 208 -6.22 4.23 -49.74
C ALA A 208 -7.66 4.06 -49.21
N GLY A 209 -8.66 4.05 -50.10
CA GLY A 209 -10.08 3.88 -49.76
C GLY A 209 -10.93 5.11 -50.11
N TYR A 210 -12.11 5.24 -49.51
CA TYR A 210 -12.98 6.42 -49.66
C TYR A 210 -12.45 7.56 -48.77
N ILE A 211 -11.57 8.43 -49.26
CA ILE A 211 -10.84 9.38 -48.40
C ILE A 211 -11.11 10.83 -48.82
N ASN A 212 -11.24 11.70 -47.80
CA ASN A 212 -11.23 13.14 -47.99
C ASN A 212 -9.79 13.63 -48.23
N THR A 213 -9.51 14.07 -49.45
CA THR A 213 -8.19 14.57 -49.88
C THR A 213 -7.89 15.99 -49.41
N SER A 214 -8.79 16.66 -48.68
CA SER A 214 -8.57 18.01 -48.14
C SER A 214 -7.54 18.03 -47.01
N TYR A 215 -7.35 16.91 -46.30
CA TYR A 215 -6.44 16.81 -45.16
C TYR A 215 -5.13 16.13 -45.57
N ARG A 216 -4.09 16.94 -45.73
CA ARG A 216 -2.80 16.56 -46.36
C ARG A 216 -1.60 16.89 -45.48
N GLY A 217 -1.48 16.22 -44.34
CA GLY A 217 -0.22 16.23 -43.60
C GLY A 217 0.92 15.75 -44.50
N GLN A 218 2.08 16.42 -44.50
CA GLN A 218 3.26 15.93 -45.22
C GLN A 218 3.70 14.58 -44.63
N TYR A 219 4.21 13.67 -45.45
CA TYR A 219 4.66 12.31 -45.06
C TYR A 219 3.59 11.46 -44.36
N SER A 220 2.30 11.78 -44.55
CA SER A 220 1.20 11.12 -43.85
C SER A 220 0.61 9.94 -44.61
N THR A 221 0.05 8.98 -43.86
CA THR A 221 -0.70 7.83 -44.39
C THR A 221 -2.14 7.86 -43.91
N ALA A 222 -3.12 7.74 -44.82
CA ALA A 222 -4.52 7.54 -44.43
C ALA A 222 -5.16 6.38 -45.19
N MET A 223 -5.83 5.47 -44.50
CA MET A 223 -6.46 4.29 -45.11
C MET A 223 -7.84 4.02 -44.50
N GLY A 224 -8.83 3.74 -45.33
CA GLY A 224 -10.22 3.47 -44.92
C GLY A 224 -11.18 4.60 -45.27
N SER A 225 -12.48 4.34 -45.08
CA SER A 225 -13.53 5.30 -45.41
C SER A 225 -13.56 6.48 -44.44
N ASN A 226 -13.45 7.70 -44.95
CA ASN A 226 -13.36 8.97 -44.22
C ASN A 226 -12.19 9.04 -43.22
N ALA A 227 -11.09 8.34 -43.50
CA ALA A 227 -9.86 8.47 -42.71
C ALA A 227 -9.19 9.83 -42.99
N VAL A 228 -8.73 10.52 -41.95
CA VAL A 228 -8.12 11.85 -42.00
C VAL A 228 -6.72 11.78 -41.39
N ALA A 229 -5.69 12.09 -42.17
CA ALA A 229 -4.32 12.28 -41.68
C ALA A 229 -3.85 13.71 -41.99
N GLY A 230 -4.14 14.62 -41.07
CA GLY A 230 -3.91 16.05 -41.20
C GLY A 230 -2.52 16.53 -40.74
N GLY A 231 -1.94 15.88 -39.73
CA GLY A 231 -0.64 16.26 -39.15
C GLY A 231 0.56 15.76 -39.95
N TRP A 232 1.71 16.41 -39.78
CA TRP A 232 2.98 16.00 -40.37
C TRP A 232 3.37 14.59 -39.88
N GLY A 233 3.67 13.64 -40.78
CA GLY A 233 4.01 12.26 -40.42
C GLY A 233 2.85 11.44 -39.81
N ALA A 234 1.61 11.95 -39.84
CA ALA A 234 0.48 11.30 -39.20
C ALA A 234 0.04 10.01 -39.91
N THR A 235 -0.43 9.03 -39.15
CA THR A 235 -0.97 7.75 -39.67
C THR A 235 -2.41 7.55 -39.21
N SER A 236 -3.33 7.34 -40.16
CA SER A 236 -4.75 7.12 -39.91
C SER A 236 -5.20 5.83 -40.62
N LEU A 237 -5.71 4.82 -39.90
CA LEU A 237 -6.19 3.56 -40.49
C LEU A 237 -7.49 3.10 -39.85
N GLY A 238 -8.57 3.11 -40.63
CA GLY A 238 -9.90 2.68 -40.19
C GLY A 238 -10.98 3.67 -40.62
N ASN A 239 -12.22 3.22 -40.54
CA ASN A 239 -13.38 4.05 -40.88
C ASN A 239 -13.53 5.24 -39.91
N TYR A 240 -13.67 6.47 -40.42
CA TYR A 240 -13.78 7.72 -39.66
C TYR A 240 -12.61 7.98 -38.68
N THR A 241 -11.42 7.48 -38.97
CA THR A 241 -10.22 7.81 -38.17
C THR A 241 -9.77 9.24 -38.39
N VAL A 242 -9.21 9.88 -37.35
CA VAL A 242 -8.69 11.26 -37.42
C VAL A 242 -7.34 11.34 -36.72
N ALA A 243 -6.27 11.55 -37.47
CA ALA A 243 -4.90 11.81 -36.99
C ALA A 243 -4.48 13.23 -37.38
N ASN A 244 -4.79 14.22 -36.54
CA ASN A 244 -4.56 15.65 -36.82
C ASN A 244 -3.30 16.22 -36.18
N GLY A 245 -2.79 15.59 -35.11
CA GLY A 245 -1.54 16.02 -34.50
C GLY A 245 -0.32 15.62 -35.34
N ASP A 246 0.76 16.39 -35.27
CA ASP A 246 2.01 16.02 -35.91
C ASP A 246 2.58 14.74 -35.26
N GLY A 247 3.02 13.78 -36.07
CA GLY A 247 3.48 12.46 -35.63
C GLY A 247 2.38 11.59 -34.99
N SER A 248 1.11 11.95 -35.14
CA SER A 248 0.00 11.22 -34.50
C SER A 248 -0.38 9.92 -35.20
N VAL A 249 -0.91 8.96 -34.45
CA VAL A 249 -1.33 7.65 -34.96
C VAL A 249 -2.75 7.34 -34.50
N ALA A 250 -3.71 7.23 -35.44
CA ALA A 250 -5.08 6.83 -35.19
C ALA A 250 -5.42 5.52 -35.91
N LEU A 251 -5.59 4.41 -35.19
CA LEU A 251 -5.95 3.10 -35.76
C LEU A 251 -7.25 2.57 -35.15
N GLY A 252 -8.20 2.12 -35.97
CA GLY A 252 -9.48 1.56 -35.52
C GLY A 252 -10.67 2.50 -35.77
N SER A 253 -11.88 1.94 -35.93
CA SER A 253 -13.04 2.73 -36.35
C SER A 253 -13.33 3.89 -35.39
N SER A 254 -13.40 5.10 -35.93
CA SER A 254 -13.63 6.36 -35.20
C SER A 254 -12.55 6.74 -34.17
N ALA A 255 -11.33 6.17 -34.25
CA ALA A 255 -10.21 6.59 -33.41
C ALA A 255 -9.73 8.01 -33.77
N LYS A 256 -9.40 8.83 -32.76
CA LYS A 256 -8.98 10.23 -32.91
C LYS A 256 -7.68 10.51 -32.16
N ALA A 257 -6.60 10.75 -32.89
CA ALA A 257 -5.32 11.23 -32.38
C ALA A 257 -5.15 12.71 -32.77
N ILE A 258 -5.53 13.61 -31.86
CA ILE A 258 -5.60 15.06 -32.11
C ILE A 258 -4.34 15.77 -31.59
N GLY A 259 -3.79 15.33 -30.47
CA GLY A 259 -2.58 15.93 -29.90
C GLY A 259 -1.32 15.62 -30.71
N THR A 260 -0.30 16.47 -30.60
CA THR A 260 1.02 16.22 -31.21
C THR A 260 1.64 14.96 -30.58
N ASN A 261 2.24 14.09 -31.39
CA ASN A 261 2.78 12.78 -31.00
C ASN A 261 1.77 11.87 -30.27
N SER A 262 0.47 12.08 -30.45
CA SER A 262 -0.56 11.29 -29.79
C SER A 262 -0.84 9.96 -30.49
N VAL A 263 -1.29 8.97 -29.74
CA VAL A 263 -1.59 7.63 -30.25
C VAL A 263 -2.98 7.21 -29.79
N ALA A 264 -3.92 7.03 -30.72
CA ALA A 264 -5.26 6.51 -30.47
C ALA A 264 -5.45 5.16 -31.20
N LEU A 265 -5.58 4.07 -30.47
CA LEU A 265 -5.71 2.72 -31.00
C LEU A 265 -7.00 2.07 -30.48
N GLY A 266 -7.96 1.78 -31.35
CA GLY A 266 -9.21 1.08 -31.03
C GLY A 266 -10.47 1.91 -31.22
N TRP A 267 -11.62 1.25 -31.14
CA TRP A 267 -12.92 1.86 -31.47
C TRP A 267 -13.25 3.04 -30.57
N ILE A 268 -13.45 4.22 -31.17
CA ILE A 268 -13.76 5.50 -30.48
C ILE A 268 -12.69 5.85 -29.41
N SER A 269 -11.44 5.43 -29.59
CA SER A 269 -10.34 5.92 -28.74
C SER A 269 -10.00 7.36 -29.10
N GLU A 270 -9.79 8.23 -28.11
CA GLU A 270 -9.49 9.66 -28.29
C GLU A 270 -8.24 10.05 -27.50
N ALA A 271 -7.17 10.41 -28.20
CA ALA A 271 -5.94 10.93 -27.64
C ALA A 271 -5.81 12.41 -28.04
N THR A 272 -6.24 13.32 -27.16
CA THR A 272 -6.33 14.77 -27.44
C THR A 272 -5.22 15.58 -26.81
N GLY A 273 -4.56 15.06 -25.77
CA GLY A 273 -3.36 15.69 -25.19
C GLY A 273 -2.11 15.45 -26.05
N ASN A 274 -1.12 16.35 -25.97
CA ASN A 274 0.18 16.12 -26.61
C ASN A 274 0.89 14.95 -25.92
N ASN A 275 1.62 14.13 -26.69
CA ASN A 275 2.27 12.88 -26.25
C ASN A 275 1.31 11.90 -25.54
N SER A 276 0.00 12.03 -25.74
CA SER A 276 -0.98 11.18 -25.07
C SER A 276 -1.20 9.86 -25.79
N VAL A 277 -1.58 8.82 -25.04
CA VAL A 277 -1.82 7.48 -25.55
C VAL A 277 -3.18 6.99 -25.08
N ALA A 278 -4.08 6.67 -26.00
CA ALA A 278 -5.36 6.03 -25.74
C ALA A 278 -5.45 4.71 -26.50
N MET A 279 -5.39 3.56 -25.81
CA MET A 279 -5.42 2.24 -26.42
C MET A 279 -6.55 1.37 -25.87
N GLY A 280 -7.41 0.89 -26.77
CA GLY A 280 -8.58 0.08 -26.50
C GLY A 280 -9.89 0.79 -26.87
N MET A 281 -10.96 0.49 -26.14
CA MET A 281 -12.32 0.85 -26.57
C MET A 281 -12.89 2.03 -25.79
N ILE A 282 -13.27 3.13 -26.47
CA ILE A 282 -13.86 4.33 -25.85
C ILE A 282 -12.97 4.86 -24.71
N ASN A 283 -11.67 5.01 -24.97
CA ASN A 283 -10.76 5.63 -24.01
C ASN A 283 -10.51 7.08 -24.38
N THR A 284 -10.41 7.95 -23.40
CA THR A 284 -10.07 9.36 -23.58
C THR A 284 -8.78 9.69 -22.82
N ALA A 285 -7.73 10.08 -23.52
CA ALA A 285 -6.50 10.62 -22.96
C ALA A 285 -6.38 12.10 -23.36
N SER A 286 -6.83 13.01 -22.51
CA SER A 286 -6.89 14.45 -22.79
C SER A 286 -5.82 15.28 -22.10
N GLY A 287 -5.19 14.75 -21.05
CA GLY A 287 -4.03 15.37 -20.43
C GLY A 287 -2.78 15.28 -21.30
N GLU A 288 -1.89 16.26 -21.19
CA GLU A 288 -0.55 16.17 -21.79
C GLU A 288 0.23 15.01 -21.16
N ASN A 289 0.88 14.18 -21.97
CA ASN A 289 1.57 12.95 -21.56
C ASN A 289 0.65 11.95 -20.82
N ALA A 290 -0.68 12.04 -21.01
CA ALA A 290 -1.62 11.14 -20.37
C ALA A 290 -1.70 9.78 -21.10
N THR A 291 -1.89 8.70 -20.35
CA THR A 291 -1.99 7.34 -20.89
C THR A 291 -3.28 6.67 -20.43
N ALA A 292 -4.08 6.12 -21.35
CA ALA A 292 -5.32 5.40 -21.09
C ALA A 292 -5.32 4.05 -21.83
N ILE A 293 -5.23 2.91 -21.11
CA ILE A 293 -5.10 1.57 -21.71
C ILE A 293 -6.14 0.59 -21.15
N GLY A 294 -7.12 0.19 -21.98
CA GLY A 294 -8.24 -0.68 -21.58
C GLY A 294 -9.57 -0.30 -22.23
N SER A 295 -10.65 -0.19 -21.47
CA SER A 295 -11.97 0.20 -22.02
C SER A 295 -12.73 1.19 -21.14
N TYR A 296 -13.34 2.21 -21.73
CA TYR A 296 -14.08 3.26 -21.01
C TYR A 296 -13.23 4.01 -19.98
N LEU A 297 -11.99 4.32 -20.32
CA LEU A 297 -11.05 5.01 -19.43
C LEU A 297 -11.01 6.51 -19.72
N THR A 298 -10.75 7.31 -18.68
CA THR A 298 -10.49 8.74 -18.81
C THR A 298 -9.18 9.10 -18.12
N ALA A 299 -8.18 9.56 -18.86
CA ALA A 299 -6.93 10.11 -18.36
C ALA A 299 -6.89 11.61 -18.72
N SER A 300 -7.41 12.47 -17.84
CA SER A 300 -7.55 13.91 -18.08
C SER A 300 -6.51 14.76 -17.36
N GLY A 301 -5.85 14.22 -16.34
CA GLY A 301 -4.74 14.89 -15.67
C GLY A 301 -3.48 14.90 -16.55
N GLN A 302 -2.68 15.95 -16.47
CA GLN A 302 -1.35 15.96 -17.09
C GLN A 302 -0.43 14.93 -16.40
N HIS A 303 0.34 14.19 -17.19
CA HIS A 303 1.13 13.03 -16.76
C HIS A 303 0.30 11.93 -16.06
N SER A 304 -1.01 11.89 -16.28
CA SER A 304 -1.88 10.90 -15.65
C SER A 304 -1.86 9.56 -16.38
N THR A 305 -2.09 8.47 -15.66
CA THR A 305 -2.27 7.14 -16.25
C THR A 305 -3.58 6.51 -15.77
N ALA A 306 -4.39 6.02 -16.70
CA ALA A 306 -5.60 5.24 -16.45
C ALA A 306 -5.47 3.85 -17.11
N MET A 307 -5.74 2.77 -16.38
CA MET A 307 -5.66 1.39 -16.89
C MET A 307 -6.85 0.54 -16.42
N GLY A 308 -7.27 -0.43 -17.25
CA GLY A 308 -8.35 -1.37 -16.91
C GLY A 308 -9.71 -1.00 -17.51
N LYS A 309 -10.76 -0.86 -16.69
CA LYS A 309 -12.13 -0.58 -17.18
C LYS A 309 -12.87 0.43 -16.30
N TYR A 310 -13.51 1.43 -16.90
CA TYR A 310 -14.27 2.48 -16.19
C TYR A 310 -13.46 3.36 -15.22
N SER A 311 -12.12 3.30 -15.27
CA SER A 311 -11.27 4.05 -14.35
C SER A 311 -10.96 5.46 -14.88
N THR A 312 -10.86 6.41 -13.96
CA THR A 312 -10.58 7.83 -14.23
C THR A 312 -9.34 8.28 -13.48
N SER A 313 -8.39 8.86 -14.21
CA SER A 313 -7.18 9.49 -13.69
C SER A 313 -7.22 10.98 -14.06
N GLY A 314 -7.72 11.80 -13.14
CA GLY A 314 -8.02 13.22 -13.38
C GLY A 314 -7.05 14.20 -12.72
N GLY A 315 -6.23 13.75 -11.78
CA GLY A 315 -5.25 14.60 -11.11
C GLY A 315 -3.94 14.75 -11.89
N TYR A 316 -3.22 15.84 -11.66
CA TYR A 316 -1.84 15.97 -12.15
C TYR A 316 -0.96 14.85 -11.54
N LEU A 317 -0.18 14.13 -12.35
CA LEU A 317 0.60 12.95 -11.94
C LEU A 317 -0.23 11.81 -11.31
N SER A 318 -1.53 11.73 -11.58
CA SER A 318 -2.38 10.70 -10.98
C SER A 318 -2.25 9.33 -11.67
N PHE A 319 -2.52 8.26 -10.92
CA PHE A 319 -2.53 6.90 -11.45
C PHE A 319 -3.80 6.15 -11.03
N ALA A 320 -4.61 5.70 -11.99
CA ALA A 320 -5.81 4.91 -11.74
C ALA A 320 -5.74 3.56 -12.48
N ALA A 321 -5.81 2.42 -11.79
CA ALA A 321 -5.75 1.12 -12.46
C ALA A 321 -6.69 0.07 -11.86
N GLY A 322 -7.51 -0.55 -12.70
CA GLY A 322 -8.43 -1.61 -12.29
C GLY A 322 -9.85 -1.40 -12.81
N TYR A 323 -10.86 -1.75 -12.01
CA TYR A 323 -12.27 -1.59 -12.37
C TYR A 323 -12.89 -0.43 -11.57
N ASN A 324 -13.39 0.58 -12.26
CA ASN A 324 -14.07 1.73 -11.68
C ASN A 324 -13.24 2.44 -10.60
N CYS A 325 -11.94 2.65 -10.84
CA CYS A 325 -11.08 3.38 -9.92
C CYS A 325 -11.07 4.88 -10.25
N GLU A 326 -10.96 5.74 -9.24
CA GLU A 326 -10.91 7.19 -9.41
C GLU A 326 -9.68 7.76 -8.69
N SER A 327 -8.81 8.44 -9.45
CA SER A 327 -7.64 9.15 -8.92
C SER A 327 -7.73 10.62 -9.36
N SER A 328 -8.26 11.49 -8.51
CA SER A 328 -8.52 12.91 -8.83
C SER A 328 -7.60 13.90 -8.11
N GLY A 329 -6.86 13.45 -7.09
CA GLY A 329 -5.88 14.26 -6.37
C GLY A 329 -4.56 14.50 -7.12
N TYR A 330 -3.81 15.55 -6.76
CA TYR A 330 -2.43 15.74 -7.23
C TYR A 330 -1.54 14.58 -6.76
N ALA A 331 -0.79 13.94 -7.66
CA ALA A 331 0.05 12.77 -7.39
C ALA A 331 -0.69 11.63 -6.65
N SER A 332 -2.00 11.48 -6.90
CA SER A 332 -2.82 10.45 -6.28
C SER A 332 -2.65 9.09 -6.97
N THR A 333 -2.94 8.00 -6.25
CA THR A 333 -2.92 6.64 -6.80
C THR A 333 -4.15 5.87 -6.35
N ALA A 334 -4.97 5.39 -7.29
CA ALA A 334 -6.11 4.50 -7.04
C ALA A 334 -5.94 3.18 -7.80
N MET A 335 -5.95 2.04 -7.11
CA MET A 335 -5.79 0.72 -7.75
C MET A 335 -6.72 -0.34 -7.16
N GLY A 336 -7.36 -1.15 -8.01
CA GLY A 336 -8.18 -2.29 -7.60
C GLY A 336 -9.60 -2.28 -8.14
N TYR A 337 -10.60 -2.35 -7.27
CA TYR A 337 -12.02 -2.38 -7.62
C TYR A 337 -12.75 -1.33 -6.79
N ASN A 338 -13.32 -0.30 -7.43
CA ASN A 338 -13.91 0.86 -6.73
C ASN A 338 -12.94 1.52 -5.73
N ALA A 339 -11.65 1.63 -6.07
CA ALA A 339 -10.69 2.39 -5.27
C ALA A 339 -10.80 3.88 -5.60
N VAL A 340 -10.82 4.75 -4.58
CA VAL A 340 -10.99 6.20 -4.74
C VAL A 340 -9.87 6.94 -4.01
N ALA A 341 -9.05 7.67 -4.74
CA ALA A 341 -7.99 8.54 -4.22
C ALA A 341 -8.26 9.98 -4.66
N ASN A 342 -9.01 10.72 -3.85
CA ASN A 342 -9.47 12.07 -4.14
C ASN A 342 -8.98 13.12 -3.11
N GLY A 343 -8.05 12.75 -2.24
CA GLY A 343 -7.35 13.72 -1.40
C GLY A 343 -6.57 14.73 -2.24
N THR A 344 -6.45 15.96 -1.76
CA THR A 344 -5.87 17.07 -2.56
C THR A 344 -4.44 16.78 -3.04
N THR A 345 -3.64 16.06 -2.27
CA THR A 345 -2.23 15.75 -2.58
C THR A 345 -1.86 14.36 -2.08
N ALA A 346 -1.17 13.59 -2.91
CA ALA A 346 -0.50 12.32 -2.58
C ALA A 346 -1.36 11.29 -1.82
N SER A 347 -2.66 11.22 -2.11
CA SER A 347 -3.55 10.20 -1.54
C SER A 347 -3.39 8.86 -2.25
N ILE A 348 -3.36 7.76 -1.50
CA ILE A 348 -3.16 6.40 -2.03
C ILE A 348 -4.34 5.53 -1.61
N SER A 349 -5.03 4.91 -2.57
CA SER A 349 -6.14 3.97 -2.35
C SER A 349 -5.90 2.68 -3.11
N LEU A 350 -5.63 1.57 -2.41
CA LEU A 350 -5.32 0.27 -3.03
C LEU A 350 -6.21 -0.85 -2.49
N GLY A 351 -7.06 -1.43 -3.33
CA GLY A 351 -7.84 -2.64 -3.03
C GLY A 351 -9.31 -2.58 -3.44
N TYR A 352 -10.19 -3.20 -2.64
CA TYR A 352 -11.63 -3.36 -2.92
C TYR A 352 -12.47 -2.36 -2.12
N TYR A 353 -13.16 -1.42 -2.77
CA TYR A 353 -13.89 -0.33 -2.12
C TYR A 353 -13.06 0.44 -1.10
N THR A 354 -11.84 0.83 -1.48
CA THR A 354 -11.00 1.67 -0.62
C THR A 354 -11.22 3.14 -0.93
N THR A 355 -11.07 4.01 0.07
CA THR A 355 -11.21 5.46 -0.11
C THR A 355 -10.15 6.21 0.69
N ALA A 356 -9.32 6.98 0.00
CA ALA A 356 -8.35 7.91 0.57
C ALA A 356 -8.72 9.33 0.15
N SER A 357 -9.38 10.07 1.04
CA SER A 357 -10.05 11.35 0.70
C SER A 357 -9.42 12.61 1.26
N ALA A 358 -8.33 12.46 2.02
CA ALA A 358 -7.59 13.58 2.59
C ALA A 358 -6.15 13.65 2.06
N SER A 359 -5.44 14.75 2.32
CA SER A 359 -4.07 14.92 1.82
C SER A 359 -3.13 13.94 2.52
N TYR A 360 -2.23 13.31 1.76
CA TYR A 360 -1.30 12.28 2.24
C TYR A 360 -1.97 11.04 2.88
N SER A 361 -3.28 10.88 2.69
CA SER A 361 -4.02 9.75 3.25
C SER A 361 -3.73 8.46 2.48
N THR A 362 -3.69 7.33 3.20
CA THR A 362 -3.42 6.01 2.63
C THR A 362 -4.49 5.01 3.07
N ALA A 363 -5.25 4.48 2.13
CA ALA A 363 -6.28 3.45 2.33
C ALA A 363 -5.90 2.15 1.60
N LEU A 364 -5.72 1.06 2.33
CA LEU A 364 -5.28 -0.24 1.80
C LEU A 364 -6.22 -1.37 2.23
N GLY A 365 -6.49 -2.32 1.34
CA GLY A 365 -7.24 -3.55 1.64
C GLY A 365 -8.68 -3.55 1.13
N SER A 366 -9.66 -3.76 2.00
CA SER A 366 -11.06 -3.93 1.62
C SER A 366 -11.97 -3.10 2.50
N GLN A 367 -12.77 -2.19 1.91
CA GLN A 367 -13.66 -1.28 2.64
C GLN A 367 -12.89 -0.37 3.63
N SER A 368 -11.64 -0.06 3.34
CA SER A 368 -10.80 0.81 4.17
C SER A 368 -10.99 2.27 3.79
N THR A 369 -11.21 3.13 4.78
CA THR A 369 -11.41 4.57 4.57
C THR A 369 -10.38 5.37 5.37
N ALA A 370 -9.56 6.17 4.68
CA ALA A 370 -8.66 7.15 5.27
C ALA A 370 -9.14 8.56 4.90
N SER A 371 -9.73 9.28 5.85
CA SER A 371 -10.35 10.60 5.63
C SER A 371 -9.76 11.73 6.48
N GLY A 372 -8.81 11.44 7.36
CA GLY A 372 -7.98 12.45 8.02
C GLY A 372 -6.70 12.75 7.23
N ASP A 373 -6.17 13.97 7.38
CA ASP A 373 -4.89 14.33 6.75
C ASP A 373 -3.76 13.45 7.28
N ALA A 374 -2.92 12.94 6.38
CA ALA A 374 -1.87 11.96 6.69
C ALA A 374 -2.37 10.72 7.45
N ALA A 375 -3.65 10.38 7.35
CA ALA A 375 -4.21 9.19 7.99
C ALA A 375 -3.87 7.92 7.22
N THR A 376 -3.66 6.82 7.94
CA THR A 376 -3.42 5.49 7.35
C THR A 376 -4.51 4.51 7.79
N ALA A 377 -5.28 3.99 6.85
CA ALA A 377 -6.28 2.94 7.06
C ALA A 377 -5.88 1.69 6.27
N SER A 378 -5.53 0.59 6.95
CA SER A 378 -5.08 -0.65 6.29
C SER A 378 -5.76 -1.89 6.85
N GLY A 379 -6.44 -2.67 6.00
CA GLY A 379 -7.06 -3.93 6.38
C GLY A 379 -8.48 -4.12 5.85
N ASN A 380 -9.39 -4.66 6.67
CA ASN A 380 -10.78 -4.92 6.28
C ASN A 380 -11.76 -4.11 7.12
N ASN A 381 -12.55 -3.25 6.45
CA ASN A 381 -13.58 -2.41 7.06
C ASN A 381 -13.01 -1.48 8.16
N VAL A 382 -11.87 -0.85 7.91
CA VAL A 382 -11.19 0.04 8.86
C VAL A 382 -11.41 1.51 8.51
N THR A 383 -11.50 2.38 9.51
CA THR A 383 -11.69 3.83 9.34
C THR A 383 -10.63 4.60 10.10
N ALA A 384 -9.83 5.40 9.40
CA ALA A 384 -8.91 6.38 9.97
C ALA A 384 -9.36 7.79 9.57
N SER A 385 -10.14 8.45 10.44
CA SER A 385 -10.75 9.75 10.17
C SER A 385 -10.13 10.92 10.94
N GLY A 386 -9.30 10.65 11.95
CA GLY A 386 -8.53 11.68 12.63
C GLY A 386 -7.29 12.08 11.81
N ASN A 387 -6.88 13.35 11.89
CA ASN A 387 -5.61 13.77 11.28
C ASN A 387 -4.45 13.03 11.94
N TYR A 388 -3.47 12.57 11.15
CA TYR A 388 -2.34 11.74 11.58
C TYR A 388 -2.75 10.41 12.24
N SER A 389 -3.99 9.95 12.05
CA SER A 389 -4.49 8.72 12.67
C SER A 389 -4.02 7.47 11.92
N THR A 390 -3.92 6.35 12.63
CA THR A 390 -3.60 5.04 12.06
C THR A 390 -4.63 4.01 12.50
N ALA A 391 -5.33 3.40 11.55
CA ALA A 391 -6.22 2.25 11.78
C ALA A 391 -5.72 1.03 11.00
N MET A 392 -5.38 -0.08 11.66
CA MET A 392 -4.83 -1.27 11.00
C MET A 392 -5.43 -2.58 11.50
N GLY A 393 -5.97 -3.42 10.60
CA GLY A 393 -6.53 -4.73 10.95
C GLY A 393 -7.98 -4.91 10.49
N ASN A 394 -8.89 -5.30 11.39
CA ASN A 394 -10.30 -5.56 11.05
C ASN A 394 -11.26 -4.72 11.88
N GLN A 395 -12.16 -3.98 11.24
CA GLN A 395 -13.21 -3.21 11.92
C GLN A 395 -12.72 -2.18 12.95
N ASN A 396 -11.52 -1.63 12.75
CA ASN A 396 -10.93 -0.63 13.64
C ASN A 396 -11.35 0.79 13.26
N ILE A 397 -11.51 1.65 14.28
CA ILE A 397 -11.87 3.06 14.12
C ILE A 397 -10.84 3.92 14.86
N ALA A 398 -10.06 4.71 14.12
CA ALA A 398 -9.18 5.74 14.65
C ALA A 398 -9.72 7.12 14.22
N SER A 399 -10.39 7.83 15.12
CA SER A 399 -11.06 9.11 14.82
C SER A 399 -10.53 10.32 15.60
N GLY A 400 -9.76 10.10 16.66
CA GLY A 400 -9.02 11.18 17.32
C GLY A 400 -7.79 11.64 16.53
N VAL A 401 -7.36 12.87 16.73
CA VAL A 401 -6.13 13.40 16.11
C VAL A 401 -4.92 12.61 16.63
N GLY A 402 -4.09 12.06 15.75
CA GLY A 402 -2.94 11.23 16.13
C GLY A 402 -3.33 9.90 16.81
N ALA A 403 -4.59 9.48 16.70
CA ALA A 403 -5.06 8.25 17.31
C ALA A 403 -4.56 7.00 16.57
N THR A 404 -4.29 5.93 17.31
CA THR A 404 -3.86 4.63 16.76
C THR A 404 -4.85 3.54 17.17
N ALA A 405 -5.45 2.83 16.22
CA ALA A 405 -6.32 1.68 16.46
C ALA A 405 -5.80 0.45 15.69
N MET A 406 -5.36 -0.60 16.38
CA MET A 406 -4.79 -1.81 15.74
C MET A 406 -5.34 -3.12 16.29
N GLY A 407 -5.50 -4.14 15.45
CA GLY A 407 -6.05 -5.45 15.83
C GLY A 407 -7.44 -5.68 15.25
N GLY A 408 -8.43 -5.96 16.10
CA GLY A 408 -9.82 -6.20 15.70
C GLY A 408 -10.80 -5.40 16.55
N PHE A 409 -11.75 -4.70 15.93
CA PHE A 409 -12.78 -3.93 16.65
C PHE A 409 -12.24 -2.89 17.65
N SER A 410 -11.00 -2.44 17.48
CA SER A 410 -10.38 -1.42 18.33
C SER A 410 -10.91 -0.03 17.99
N VAL A 411 -11.20 0.77 19.02
CA VAL A 411 -11.79 2.11 18.90
C VAL A 411 -10.91 3.13 19.61
N ALA A 412 -10.25 4.01 18.84
CA ALA A 412 -9.43 5.11 19.33
C ALA A 412 -10.07 6.46 18.92
N THR A 413 -10.89 7.04 19.79
CA THR A 413 -11.63 8.29 19.52
C THR A 413 -11.09 9.50 20.29
N GLY A 414 -10.27 9.27 21.33
CA GLY A 414 -9.57 10.36 22.01
C GLY A 414 -8.38 10.86 21.20
N ASP A 415 -8.10 12.17 21.26
CA ASP A 415 -6.89 12.69 20.62
C ASP A 415 -5.63 12.08 21.26
N TYR A 416 -4.68 11.70 20.43
CA TYR A 416 -3.44 11.01 20.78
C TYR A 416 -3.69 9.71 21.57
N SER A 417 -4.83 9.05 21.35
CA SER A 417 -5.15 7.80 22.03
C SER A 417 -4.64 6.58 21.27
N THR A 418 -4.41 5.48 21.99
CA THR A 418 -3.94 4.22 21.42
C THR A 418 -4.86 3.10 21.87
N ALA A 419 -5.55 2.44 20.93
CA ALA A 419 -6.34 1.25 21.15
C ALA A 419 -5.72 0.06 20.40
N MET A 420 -5.46 -1.06 21.10
CA MET A 420 -4.89 -2.26 20.49
C MET A 420 -5.56 -3.55 20.98
N GLY A 421 -5.71 -4.53 20.09
CA GLY A 421 -6.42 -5.78 20.37
C GLY A 421 -7.91 -5.60 20.10
N TYR A 422 -8.72 -5.61 21.15
CA TYR A 422 -10.15 -5.23 21.17
C TYR A 422 -10.35 -4.07 22.16
N GLY A 423 -9.43 -3.10 22.11
CA GLY A 423 -9.36 -1.99 23.06
C GLY A 423 -10.25 -0.81 22.68
N SER A 424 -10.67 -0.03 23.67
CA SER A 424 -11.42 1.22 23.49
C SER A 424 -10.73 2.36 24.24
N ALA A 425 -10.04 3.24 23.51
CA ALA A 425 -9.30 4.39 24.01
C ALA A 425 -10.01 5.69 23.62
N THR A 426 -10.95 6.12 24.46
CA THR A 426 -11.86 7.27 24.20
C THR A 426 -11.44 8.54 24.95
N GLY A 427 -10.53 8.43 25.93
CA GLY A 427 -9.98 9.59 26.63
C GLY A 427 -8.85 10.28 25.86
N LEU A 428 -8.69 11.60 26.05
CA LEU A 428 -7.52 12.35 25.56
C LEU A 428 -6.22 11.71 26.07
N ARG A 429 -5.26 11.39 25.18
CA ARG A 429 -3.97 10.73 25.50
C ARG A 429 -4.14 9.42 26.29
N SER A 430 -5.21 8.68 26.01
CA SER A 430 -5.49 7.41 26.69
C SER A 430 -4.88 6.21 25.95
N THR A 431 -4.57 5.14 26.67
CA THR A 431 -4.05 3.89 26.10
C THR A 431 -4.91 2.73 26.56
N ALA A 432 -5.52 1.98 25.63
CA ALA A 432 -6.27 0.76 25.88
C ALA A 432 -5.65 -0.41 25.09
N MET A 433 -5.15 -1.44 25.78
CA MET A 433 -4.52 -2.60 25.14
C MET A 433 -5.03 -3.92 25.72
N GLY A 434 -5.56 -4.79 24.87
CA GLY A 434 -6.06 -6.10 25.28
C GLY A 434 -7.53 -6.31 24.93
N ASP A 435 -8.05 -7.47 25.31
CA ASP A 435 -9.44 -7.81 25.05
C ASP A 435 -10.38 -7.09 26.05
N ASN A 436 -11.33 -6.33 25.50
CA ASN A 436 -12.26 -5.50 26.28
C ASN A 436 -11.57 -4.49 27.23
N ALA A 437 -10.36 -4.05 26.91
CA ALA A 437 -9.68 -2.98 27.65
C ALA A 437 -10.34 -1.62 27.33
N ILE A 438 -10.71 -0.84 28.35
CA ILE A 438 -11.41 0.45 28.17
C ILE A 438 -10.65 1.55 28.92
N ALA A 439 -10.06 2.49 28.18
CA ALA A 439 -9.43 3.69 28.70
C ALA A 439 -10.26 4.93 28.31
N SER A 440 -11.18 5.35 29.18
CA SER A 440 -12.09 6.48 28.93
C SER A 440 -11.72 7.76 29.69
N GLY A 441 -10.81 7.67 30.66
CA GLY A 441 -10.28 8.83 31.37
C GLY A 441 -9.22 9.56 30.56
N ALA A 442 -9.12 10.89 30.71
CA ALA A 442 -8.02 11.65 30.12
C ALA A 442 -6.68 11.22 30.74
N LYS A 443 -5.68 10.93 29.91
CA LYS A 443 -4.35 10.39 30.27
C LYS A 443 -4.43 9.04 31.01
N SER A 444 -5.47 8.25 30.78
CA SER A 444 -5.62 6.94 31.45
C SER A 444 -4.95 5.81 30.68
N THR A 445 -4.58 4.74 31.38
CA THR A 445 -3.99 3.53 30.79
C THR A 445 -4.78 2.31 31.26
N ALA A 446 -5.33 1.54 30.34
CA ALA A 446 -5.97 0.26 30.59
C ALA A 446 -5.26 -0.84 29.78
N MET A 447 -4.69 -1.84 30.46
CA MET A 447 -4.00 -2.95 29.80
C MET A 447 -4.42 -4.31 30.39
N GLY A 448 -4.85 -5.24 29.54
CA GLY A 448 -5.26 -6.60 29.89
C GLY A 448 -6.75 -6.89 29.66
N TYR A 449 -7.21 -8.03 30.16
CA TYR A 449 -8.58 -8.53 29.93
C TYR A 449 -9.58 -7.83 30.84
N TYR A 450 -10.57 -7.14 30.26
CA TYR A 450 -11.54 -6.32 31.01
C TYR A 450 -10.88 -5.31 31.97
N ALA A 451 -9.75 -4.73 31.60
CA ALA A 451 -9.16 -3.63 32.34
C ALA A 451 -9.90 -2.32 32.00
N LYS A 452 -10.45 -1.62 33.00
CA LYS A 452 -11.17 -0.35 32.82
C LYS A 452 -10.49 0.78 33.57
N ALA A 453 -9.99 1.78 32.85
CA ALA A 453 -9.37 3.00 33.37
C ALA A 453 -10.20 4.23 32.98
N SER A 454 -11.20 4.57 33.79
CA SER A 454 -12.16 5.66 33.53
C SER A 454 -11.89 6.94 34.32
N GLY A 455 -10.97 6.93 35.29
CA GLY A 455 -10.54 8.14 36.00
C GLY A 455 -9.51 8.93 35.18
N SER A 456 -9.46 10.26 35.34
CA SER A 456 -8.36 11.02 34.75
C SER A 456 -7.03 10.64 35.41
N GLN A 457 -5.99 10.41 34.59
CA GLN A 457 -4.68 9.92 35.02
C GLN A 457 -4.73 8.56 35.75
N SER A 458 -5.77 7.75 35.50
CA SER A 458 -5.91 6.44 36.14
C SER A 458 -5.20 5.32 35.38
N THR A 459 -4.71 4.32 36.09
CA THR A 459 -4.03 3.15 35.51
C THR A 459 -4.71 1.85 35.95
N ALA A 460 -5.09 0.99 35.01
CA ALA A 460 -5.61 -0.35 35.25
C ALA A 460 -4.79 -1.39 34.46
N ILE A 461 -4.05 -2.28 35.12
CA ILE A 461 -3.18 -3.27 34.46
C ILE A 461 -3.41 -4.67 35.02
N GLY A 462 -3.99 -5.58 34.23
CA GLY A 462 -4.29 -6.95 34.62
C GLY A 462 -5.67 -7.44 34.16
N ASN A 463 -6.34 -8.23 35.00
CA ASN A 463 -7.58 -8.93 34.66
C ASN A 463 -8.75 -8.44 35.55
N ASN A 464 -9.88 -8.08 34.93
CA ASN A 464 -11.11 -7.63 35.60
C ASN A 464 -10.86 -6.48 36.59
N LEU A 465 -10.33 -5.36 36.10
CA LEU A 465 -9.91 -4.22 36.91
C LEU A 465 -10.74 -2.98 36.66
N THR A 466 -10.95 -2.14 37.67
CA THR A 466 -11.58 -0.83 37.51
C THR A 466 -10.83 0.28 38.26
N ALA A 467 -10.08 1.10 37.52
CA ALA A 467 -9.50 2.35 37.98
C ALA A 467 -10.40 3.53 37.57
N ASN A 468 -11.34 3.92 38.42
CA ASN A 468 -12.35 4.94 38.18
C ASN A 468 -12.22 6.18 39.09
N GLY A 469 -11.26 6.21 40.02
CA GLY A 469 -10.84 7.45 40.72
C GLY A 469 -9.81 8.25 39.90
N SER A 470 -9.75 9.57 40.10
CA SER A 470 -8.69 10.40 39.50
C SER A 470 -7.32 10.09 40.11
N ALA A 471 -6.27 10.03 39.30
CA ALA A 471 -4.90 9.65 39.69
C ALA A 471 -4.85 8.32 40.46
N SER A 472 -5.76 7.39 40.16
CA SER A 472 -5.88 6.10 40.83
C SER A 472 -5.19 4.98 40.06
N THR A 473 -4.79 3.92 40.73
CA THR A 473 -4.09 2.76 40.14
C THR A 473 -4.70 1.45 40.63
N ALA A 474 -5.08 0.57 39.71
CA ALA A 474 -5.55 -0.79 39.95
C ALA A 474 -4.63 -1.77 39.21
N MET A 475 -4.09 -2.77 39.90
CA MET A 475 -3.22 -3.78 39.29
C MET A 475 -3.53 -5.20 39.76
N GLY A 476 -3.27 -6.19 38.90
CA GLY A 476 -3.40 -7.61 39.22
C GLY A 476 -4.76 -8.19 38.81
N ASN A 477 -5.49 -8.82 39.74
CA ASN A 477 -6.76 -9.50 39.44
C ASN A 477 -7.91 -9.07 40.38
N PHE A 478 -9.08 -8.80 39.80
CA PHE A 478 -10.33 -8.46 40.51
C PHE A 478 -10.19 -7.35 41.58
N VAL A 479 -9.68 -6.18 41.19
CA VAL A 479 -9.61 -5.00 42.07
C VAL A 479 -10.19 -3.73 41.46
N SER A 480 -10.70 -2.85 42.32
CA SER A 480 -11.33 -1.60 41.93
C SER A 480 -10.97 -0.46 42.88
N THR A 481 -10.64 0.70 42.29
CA THR A 481 -10.39 1.93 43.05
C THR A 481 -11.67 2.58 43.56
N ASN A 482 -12.85 2.11 43.14
CA ASN A 482 -14.17 2.49 43.65
C ASN A 482 -14.39 4.02 43.77
N ASN A 483 -14.06 4.75 42.70
CA ASN A 483 -14.12 6.21 42.58
C ASN A 483 -13.28 6.97 43.62
N LYS A 484 -12.27 6.33 44.22
CA LYS A 484 -11.39 6.96 45.21
C LYS A 484 -10.18 7.58 44.52
N ASN A 485 -10.06 8.90 44.61
CA ASN A 485 -8.94 9.63 44.04
C ASN A 485 -7.63 9.26 44.75
N GLY A 486 -6.54 9.12 44.00
CA GLY A 486 -5.21 8.77 44.52
C GLY A 486 -5.11 7.36 45.13
N ALA A 487 -6.13 6.52 44.98
CA ALA A 487 -6.09 5.17 45.52
C ALA A 487 -5.21 4.26 44.66
N PHE A 488 -4.31 3.51 45.30
CA PHE A 488 -3.51 2.45 44.70
C PHE A 488 -3.99 1.11 45.26
N ILE A 489 -4.51 0.22 44.41
CA ILE A 489 -4.90 -1.14 44.80
C ILE A 489 -4.23 -2.23 43.95
N ILE A 490 -3.70 -3.28 44.62
CA ILE A 490 -3.15 -4.48 43.97
C ILE A 490 -3.86 -5.73 44.50
N GLY A 491 -4.21 -6.67 43.61
CA GLY A 491 -4.78 -7.97 43.99
C GLY A 491 -4.11 -9.15 43.31
N ASP A 492 -3.92 -10.22 44.07
CA ASP A 492 -3.48 -11.53 43.57
C ASP A 492 -4.63 -12.32 42.90
N ASN A 493 -4.38 -13.59 42.55
CA ASN A 493 -5.34 -14.47 41.89
C ASN A 493 -6.25 -15.30 42.84
N SER A 494 -6.25 -15.03 44.15
CA SER A 494 -6.93 -15.92 45.11
C SER A 494 -8.47 -15.79 45.14
N THR A 495 -9.06 -14.78 44.49
CA THR A 495 -10.52 -14.62 44.43
C THR A 495 -10.98 -14.00 43.11
N THR A 496 -12.26 -14.20 42.80
CA THR A 496 -12.99 -13.53 41.72
C THR A 496 -13.89 -12.40 42.23
N THR A 497 -13.93 -12.17 43.55
CA THR A 497 -14.69 -11.08 44.14
C THR A 497 -13.90 -9.78 44.07
N VAL A 498 -14.50 -8.73 43.51
CA VAL A 498 -13.83 -7.43 43.37
C VAL A 498 -13.51 -6.84 44.73
N THR A 499 -12.22 -6.61 44.99
CA THR A 499 -11.77 -5.86 46.18
C THR A 499 -11.79 -4.37 45.89
N ASN A 500 -12.50 -3.61 46.70
CA ASN A 500 -12.65 -2.15 46.52
C ASN A 500 -11.72 -1.35 47.44
N SER A 501 -11.20 -0.22 46.96
CA SER A 501 -10.64 0.82 47.83
C SER A 501 -11.73 1.49 48.67
N ALA A 502 -11.44 1.74 49.94
CA ALA A 502 -12.40 2.34 50.88
C ALA A 502 -12.31 3.87 50.92
N ASN A 503 -11.08 4.40 50.88
CA ASN A 503 -10.77 5.82 51.07
C ASN A 503 -9.92 6.37 49.93
N PRO A 504 -9.94 7.70 49.68
CA PRO A 504 -8.97 8.33 48.78
C PRO A 504 -7.55 8.29 49.35
N ASN A 505 -6.55 8.41 48.48
CA ASN A 505 -5.13 8.50 48.82
C ASN A 505 -4.62 7.32 49.68
N THR A 506 -5.09 6.10 49.41
CA THR A 506 -4.67 4.90 50.14
C THR A 506 -3.93 3.91 49.26
N PHE A 507 -2.93 3.24 49.82
CA PHE A 507 -2.41 1.99 49.29
C PHE A 507 -3.17 0.81 49.91
N ARG A 508 -3.67 -0.10 49.07
CA ARG A 508 -4.32 -1.34 49.48
C ARG A 508 -3.76 -2.50 48.68
N ALA A 509 -3.40 -3.59 49.35
CA ALA A 509 -2.94 -4.80 48.69
C ALA A 509 -3.72 -6.00 49.22
N ARG A 510 -3.91 -7.01 48.36
CA ARG A 510 -4.49 -8.31 48.71
C ARG A 510 -3.61 -9.41 48.15
N PHE A 511 -2.93 -10.10 49.05
CA PHE A 511 -2.10 -11.27 48.76
C PHE A 511 -2.40 -12.34 49.81
N ASP A 512 -3.11 -13.38 49.42
CA ASP A 512 -3.54 -14.47 50.30
C ASP A 512 -2.34 -15.25 50.87
N GLY A 513 -1.26 -15.35 50.09
CA GLY A 513 0.01 -15.94 50.52
C GLY A 513 0.86 -15.08 51.47
N GLY A 514 0.46 -13.83 51.75
CA GLY A 514 1.20 -12.90 52.61
C GLY A 514 2.16 -11.95 51.87
N TYR A 515 2.95 -11.21 52.65
CA TYR A 515 3.85 -10.13 52.19
C TYR A 515 5.26 -10.31 52.73
N ILE A 516 6.27 -10.08 51.90
CA ILE A 516 7.66 -10.07 52.34
C ILE A 516 8.36 -8.82 51.81
N PHE A 517 9.00 -8.07 52.70
CA PHE A 517 9.81 -6.90 52.38
C PHE A 517 11.27 -7.18 52.71
N TYR A 518 12.09 -7.37 51.68
CA TYR A 518 13.53 -7.55 51.83
C TYR A 518 14.25 -6.20 51.80
N THR A 519 15.26 -6.06 52.64
CA THR A 519 16.14 -4.88 52.72
C THR A 519 17.61 -5.23 52.55
N SER A 520 17.93 -6.50 52.30
CA SER A 520 19.28 -6.96 51.96
C SER A 520 19.28 -7.79 50.68
N SER A 521 20.35 -7.66 49.89
CA SER A 521 20.55 -8.45 48.66
C SER A 521 20.76 -9.94 48.93
N THR A 522 21.19 -10.29 50.15
CA THR A 522 21.38 -11.66 50.63
C THR A 522 20.10 -12.25 51.23
N LEU A 523 18.98 -11.52 51.22
CA LEU A 523 17.68 -11.94 51.75
C LEU A 523 17.68 -12.25 53.27
N SER A 524 18.72 -11.83 54.00
CA SER A 524 18.89 -12.04 55.44
C SER A 524 18.09 -11.07 56.32
N SER A 525 17.70 -9.91 55.80
CA SER A 525 17.00 -8.86 56.54
C SER A 525 15.67 -8.56 55.89
N TYR A 526 14.59 -9.01 56.54
CA TYR A 526 13.23 -8.86 56.02
C TYR A 526 12.17 -8.69 57.12
N CYS A 527 11.04 -8.14 56.69
CA CYS A 527 9.79 -8.11 57.43
C CYS A 527 8.74 -8.93 56.65
N LEU A 528 8.05 -9.84 57.34
CA LEU A 528 7.07 -10.78 56.79
C LEU A 528 5.71 -10.54 57.45
N LEU A 529 4.65 -10.46 56.67
CA LEU A 529 3.29 -10.69 57.12
C LEU A 529 2.82 -12.00 56.50
N ALA A 530 2.83 -13.08 57.29
CA ALA A 530 2.49 -14.41 56.79
C ALA A 530 1.02 -14.51 56.36
N ALA A 531 0.69 -15.54 55.56
CA ALA A 531 -0.68 -15.85 55.19
C ALA A 531 -1.59 -15.93 56.43
N GLY A 532 -2.68 -15.18 56.43
CA GLY A 532 -3.64 -15.09 57.54
C GLY A 532 -3.14 -14.37 58.81
N ALA A 533 -1.89 -13.88 58.85
CA ALA A 533 -1.37 -13.16 60.00
C ALA A 533 -1.91 -11.73 60.09
N ASN A 534 -1.99 -11.20 61.32
CA ASN A 534 -2.43 -9.83 61.61
C ASN A 534 -1.29 -8.91 62.12
N ALA A 535 -0.09 -9.44 62.29
CA ALA A 535 1.08 -8.73 62.79
C ALA A 535 2.32 -9.08 61.98
N TRP A 536 3.24 -8.13 61.88
CA TRP A 536 4.52 -8.30 61.22
C TRP A 536 5.47 -9.17 62.04
N SER A 537 6.22 -10.01 61.34
CA SER A 537 7.33 -10.79 61.87
C SER A 537 8.63 -10.27 61.26
N THR A 538 9.60 -9.96 62.11
CA THR A 538 10.96 -9.60 61.68
C THR A 538 11.85 -10.84 61.63
N ALA A 539 12.75 -10.93 60.65
CA ALA A 539 13.74 -12.00 60.58
C ALA A 539 14.58 -12.07 61.88
N SER A 540 14.47 -13.17 62.62
CA SER A 540 15.18 -13.38 63.89
C SER A 540 15.64 -14.83 64.06
N ASP A 541 16.40 -15.31 63.09
CA ASP A 541 17.00 -16.64 63.11
C ASP A 541 18.47 -16.55 63.57
N LYS A 542 18.92 -17.49 64.42
CA LYS A 542 20.32 -17.57 64.87
C LYS A 542 21.30 -17.83 63.73
N THR A 543 20.85 -18.51 62.67
CA THR A 543 21.63 -18.74 61.45
C THR A 543 21.80 -17.48 60.60
N LEU A 544 20.96 -16.47 60.82
CA LEU A 544 21.02 -15.17 60.14
C LEU A 544 21.71 -14.09 61.00
N LYS A 545 22.15 -14.44 62.22
CA LYS A 545 22.71 -13.50 63.21
C LYS A 545 24.11 -13.94 63.66
N GLU A 546 24.96 -12.95 63.91
CA GLU A 546 26.31 -13.15 64.45
C GLU A 546 26.59 -12.17 65.59
N ASN A 547 27.76 -12.29 66.24
CA ASN A 547 28.18 -11.41 67.34
C ASN A 547 27.22 -11.36 68.56
N LEU A 548 26.59 -12.51 68.89
CA LEU A 548 25.68 -12.63 70.03
C LEU A 548 26.46 -12.50 71.36
N ALA A 549 26.12 -11.49 72.18
CA ALA A 549 26.72 -11.28 73.50
C ALA A 549 25.65 -11.15 74.60
N SER A 550 26.03 -11.53 75.82
CA SER A 550 25.20 -11.35 77.02
C SER A 550 25.11 -9.89 77.44
N THR A 551 23.94 -9.48 77.93
CA THR A 551 23.65 -8.12 78.41
C THR A 551 23.53 -8.06 79.93
N ASP A 552 23.90 -6.93 80.54
CA ASP A 552 23.67 -6.67 81.97
C ASP A 552 22.30 -6.01 82.17
N GLY A 553 21.36 -6.78 82.69
CA GLY A 553 19.99 -6.32 82.92
C GLY A 553 19.86 -5.16 83.91
N GLU A 554 20.73 -5.07 84.93
CA GLU A 554 20.67 -3.97 85.90
C GLU A 554 21.13 -2.64 85.31
N ASP A 555 22.09 -2.67 84.38
CA ASP A 555 22.48 -1.49 83.59
C ASP A 555 21.31 -1.01 82.73
N PHE A 556 20.59 -1.93 82.09
CA PHE A 556 19.40 -1.60 81.30
C PHE A 556 18.31 -0.97 82.17
N LEU A 557 18.04 -1.50 83.37
CA LEU A 557 17.06 -0.90 84.29
C LEU A 557 17.46 0.51 84.74
N LYS A 558 18.74 0.74 85.03
CA LYS A 558 19.23 2.10 85.38
C LYS A 558 19.06 3.08 84.23
N LYS A 559 19.28 2.64 83.00
CA LYS A 559 19.08 3.44 81.79
C LYS A 559 17.60 3.76 81.57
N ILE A 560 16.73 2.76 81.65
CA ILE A 560 15.26 2.96 81.54
C ILE A 560 14.75 3.90 82.63
N ALA A 561 15.20 3.73 83.87
CA ALA A 561 14.76 4.57 84.99
C ALA A 561 15.13 6.05 84.84
N LYS A 562 16.17 6.37 84.05
CA LYS A 562 16.59 7.73 83.73
C LYS A 562 15.96 8.29 82.45
N MET A 563 15.33 7.44 81.65
CA MET A 563 14.80 7.80 80.34
C MET A 563 13.48 8.56 80.50
N GLU A 564 13.36 9.68 79.77
CA GLU A 564 12.15 10.49 79.80
C GLU A 564 11.04 9.82 78.98
N LEU A 565 9.88 9.57 79.62
CA LEU A 565 8.69 9.06 78.96
C LEU A 565 7.65 10.16 78.91
N THR A 566 7.36 10.63 77.70
CA THR A 566 6.44 11.74 77.48
C THR A 566 5.25 11.30 76.64
N SER A 567 4.17 12.07 76.73
CA SER A 567 3.04 11.94 75.82
C SER A 567 3.20 12.95 74.69
N TRP A 568 3.02 12.51 73.45
CA TRP A 568 3.33 13.32 72.27
C TRP A 568 2.36 13.08 71.11
N ASN A 569 2.41 13.97 70.12
CA ASN A 569 1.74 13.86 68.83
C ASN A 569 2.67 14.44 67.76
N TYR A 570 2.52 14.02 66.50
CA TYR A 570 3.28 14.63 65.42
C TYR A 570 2.82 16.08 65.21
N LYS A 571 3.73 16.96 64.76
CA LYS A 571 3.47 18.40 64.58
C LYS A 571 2.28 18.71 63.66
N SER A 572 1.99 17.82 62.71
CA SER A 572 0.88 17.94 61.76
C SER A 572 -0.44 17.32 62.24
N GLN A 573 -0.43 16.62 63.39
CA GLN A 573 -1.62 15.97 63.93
C GLN A 573 -2.37 16.88 64.89
N ASP A 574 -3.70 16.76 64.90
CA ASP A 574 -4.53 17.33 65.95
C ASP A 574 -4.28 16.60 67.28
N ALA A 575 -3.81 17.36 68.27
CA ALA A 575 -3.45 16.86 69.60
C ALA A 575 -4.63 16.26 70.37
N ARG A 576 -5.89 16.54 69.98
CA ARG A 576 -7.08 15.98 70.64
C ARG A 576 -7.46 14.59 70.12
N THR A 577 -7.10 14.29 68.87
CA THR A 577 -7.46 13.02 68.22
C THR A 577 -6.33 12.01 68.22
N PHE A 578 -5.08 12.47 68.17
CA PHE A 578 -3.91 11.60 68.10
C PHE A 578 -2.97 11.89 69.25
N ARG A 579 -2.88 10.93 70.19
CA ARG A 579 -1.93 10.98 71.31
C ARG A 579 -1.20 9.65 71.42
N HIS A 580 0.10 9.75 71.62
CA HIS A 580 1.03 8.64 71.79
C HIS A 580 1.74 8.79 73.13
N TYR A 581 2.25 7.67 73.64
CA TYR A 581 3.12 7.61 74.82
C TYR A 581 4.38 6.84 74.44
N GLY A 582 5.54 7.31 74.89
CA GLY A 582 6.79 6.61 74.69
C GLY A 582 8.01 7.52 74.82
N PRO A 583 9.22 6.96 74.75
CA PRO A 583 10.44 7.74 74.71
C PRO A 583 10.61 8.44 73.35
N MET A 584 11.45 9.47 73.31
CA MET A 584 11.94 10.05 72.06
C MET A 584 13.10 9.21 71.52
N ALA A 585 13.28 9.19 70.19
CA ALA A 585 14.35 8.41 69.55
C ALA A 585 15.75 8.84 70.02
N GLN A 586 15.94 10.13 70.29
CA GLN A 586 17.19 10.69 70.79
C GLN A 586 17.57 10.11 72.16
N ASP A 587 16.62 10.06 73.10
CA ASP A 587 16.85 9.54 74.45
C ASP A 587 17.08 8.03 74.42
N PHE A 588 16.29 7.31 73.62
CA PHE A 588 16.46 5.87 73.44
C PHE A 588 17.82 5.53 72.82
N TYR A 589 18.22 6.26 71.78
CA TYR A 589 19.52 6.10 71.13
C TYR A 589 20.69 6.50 72.05
N ALA A 590 20.55 7.56 72.86
CA ALA A 590 21.56 7.94 73.84
C ALA A 590 21.77 6.84 74.91
N ALA A 591 20.70 6.14 75.30
CA ALA A 591 20.75 5.08 76.31
C ALA A 591 21.22 3.72 75.76
N PHE A 592 20.73 3.31 74.59
CA PHE A 592 20.89 1.95 74.05
C PHE A 592 21.50 1.88 72.65
N GLY A 593 21.72 3.02 72.00
CA GLY A 593 22.10 3.09 70.59
C GLY A 593 23.55 2.73 70.28
N LYS A 594 24.36 2.37 71.29
CA LYS A 594 25.75 1.93 71.13
C LYS A 594 26.09 0.82 72.11
N ASP A 595 26.82 -0.17 71.62
CA ASP A 595 27.44 -1.22 72.43
C ASP A 595 28.92 -1.40 72.03
N LYS A 596 29.55 -2.50 72.46
CA LYS A 596 30.95 -2.79 72.13
C LYS A 596 31.18 -3.18 70.66
N TYR A 597 30.15 -3.61 69.94
CA TYR A 597 30.25 -4.05 68.55
C TYR A 597 29.90 -2.95 67.57
N GLY A 598 29.01 -2.03 67.94
CA GLY A 598 28.70 -0.91 67.08
C GLY A 598 27.48 -0.11 67.51
N THR A 599 26.75 0.35 66.49
CA THR A 599 25.61 1.26 66.62
C THR A 599 24.31 0.48 66.41
N ILE A 600 23.35 0.73 67.29
CA ILE A 600 22.02 0.13 67.27
C ILE A 600 21.02 1.25 66.96
N GLY A 601 20.36 1.18 65.81
CA GLY A 601 19.42 2.24 65.38
C GLY A 601 20.09 3.60 65.12
N ASN A 602 19.33 4.68 65.33
CA ASN A 602 19.78 6.07 65.19
C ASN A 602 18.91 7.00 66.05
N ASP A 603 19.23 8.29 66.09
CA ASP A 603 18.57 9.31 66.92
C ASP A 603 17.24 9.86 66.36
N THR A 604 16.75 9.33 65.23
CA THR A 604 15.50 9.74 64.57
C THR A 604 14.43 8.65 64.51
N THR A 605 14.80 7.38 64.72
CA THR A 605 13.90 6.23 64.61
C THR A 605 14.14 5.21 65.71
N ILE A 606 13.08 4.58 66.21
CA ILE A 606 13.16 3.44 67.13
C ILE A 606 12.71 2.18 66.38
N ASN A 607 13.59 1.18 66.28
CA ASN A 607 13.25 -0.12 65.73
C ASN A 607 12.43 -0.91 66.76
N SER A 608 11.28 -1.46 66.36
CA SER A 608 10.39 -2.18 67.26
C SER A 608 11.01 -3.47 67.81
N ALA A 609 11.78 -4.22 67.01
CA ALA A 609 12.43 -5.44 67.48
C ALA A 609 13.53 -5.14 68.52
N ASP A 610 14.29 -4.06 68.32
CA ASP A 610 15.28 -3.62 69.30
C ASP A 610 14.61 -3.13 70.59
N PHE A 611 13.51 -2.38 70.46
CA PHE A 611 12.70 -1.90 71.60
C PHE A 611 12.14 -3.07 72.43
N ASP A 612 11.58 -4.09 71.78
CA ASP A 612 11.09 -5.30 72.43
C ASP A 612 12.23 -6.08 73.11
N GLY A 613 13.40 -6.15 72.47
CA GLY A 613 14.61 -6.75 73.05
C GLY A 613 15.05 -6.07 74.34
N VAL A 614 15.10 -4.72 74.35
CA VAL A 614 15.41 -3.93 75.56
C VAL A 614 14.39 -4.20 76.67
N ASN A 615 13.09 -4.25 76.34
CA ASN A 615 12.04 -4.54 77.31
C ASN A 615 12.17 -5.94 77.90
N LEU A 616 12.47 -6.97 77.09
CA LEU A 616 12.66 -8.33 77.58
C LEU A 616 13.87 -8.45 78.53
N ILE A 617 14.98 -7.78 78.22
CA ILE A 617 16.15 -7.72 79.09
C ILE A 617 15.78 -7.08 80.43
N ALA A 618 15.04 -5.97 80.40
CA ALA A 618 14.59 -5.27 81.60
C ALA A 618 13.61 -6.11 82.44
N ILE A 619 12.66 -6.80 81.81
CA ILE A 619 11.70 -7.69 82.49
C ILE A 619 12.44 -8.83 83.19
N GLN A 620 13.40 -9.47 82.52
CA GLN A 620 14.23 -10.51 83.14
C GLN A 620 15.02 -9.99 84.35
N ALA A 621 15.56 -8.77 84.25
CA ALA A 621 16.26 -8.12 85.35
C ALA A 621 15.33 -7.82 86.54
N LEU A 622 14.13 -7.29 86.27
CA LEU A 622 13.12 -7.00 87.29
C LEU A 622 12.65 -8.26 88.01
N GLU A 623 12.43 -9.36 87.29
CA GLU A 623 12.01 -10.61 87.91
C GLU A 623 13.12 -11.19 88.82
N LYS A 624 14.37 -11.12 88.36
CA LYS A 624 15.54 -11.50 89.16
C LYS A 624 15.64 -10.67 90.44
N ARG A 625 15.47 -9.35 90.34
CA ARG A 625 15.50 -8.43 91.48
C ARG A 625 14.34 -8.68 92.44
N THR A 626 13.13 -8.91 91.91
CA THR A 626 11.93 -9.18 92.71
C THR A 626 12.06 -10.49 93.48
N THR A 627 12.61 -11.54 92.84
CA THR A 627 12.88 -12.82 93.49
C THR A 627 13.91 -12.67 94.61
N ALA A 628 15.01 -11.96 94.36
CA ALA A 628 16.03 -11.69 95.39
C ALA A 628 15.46 -10.91 96.58
N GLN A 629 14.67 -9.86 96.32
CA GLN A 629 14.00 -9.09 97.37
C GLN A 629 12.97 -9.90 98.14
N LYS A 630 12.30 -10.87 97.51
CA LYS A 630 11.36 -11.76 98.18
C LYS A 630 12.08 -12.72 99.12
N LEU A 631 13.19 -13.32 98.67
CA LEU A 631 14.04 -14.16 99.52
C LEU A 631 14.56 -13.38 100.72
N GLU A 632 15.10 -12.19 100.50
CA GLU A 632 15.56 -11.31 101.57
C GLU A 632 14.42 -10.95 102.55
N ASN A 633 13.22 -10.65 102.06
CA ASN A 633 12.07 -10.40 102.91
C ASN A 633 11.61 -11.64 103.70
N ASP A 634 11.68 -12.83 103.11
CA ASP A 634 11.32 -14.07 103.79
C ASP A 634 12.36 -14.42 104.87
N GLU A 635 13.64 -14.20 104.61
CA GLU A 635 14.71 -14.28 105.60
C GLU A 635 14.49 -13.27 106.74
N LEU A 636 14.22 -12.01 106.42
CA LEU A 636 13.93 -10.96 107.40
C LEU A 636 12.70 -11.30 108.25
N LYS A 637 11.63 -11.84 107.67
CA LYS A 637 10.43 -12.29 108.40
C LYS A 637 10.72 -13.48 109.31
N ASN A 638 11.53 -14.43 108.85
CA ASN A 638 11.95 -15.57 109.68
C ASN A 638 12.77 -15.09 110.89
N MET A 639 13.70 -14.15 110.67
CA MET A 639 14.46 -13.52 111.76
C MET A 639 13.54 -12.77 112.74
N LEU A 640 12.56 -12.01 112.26
CA LEU A 640 11.58 -11.32 113.11
C LEU A 640 10.70 -12.30 113.91
N LEU A 641 10.29 -13.42 113.32
CA LEU A 641 9.53 -14.46 114.01
C LEU A 641 10.37 -15.09 115.13
N GLN A 642 11.66 -15.30 114.88
CA GLN A 642 12.60 -15.84 115.86
C GLN A 642 12.81 -14.89 117.04
N ILE A 643 13.05 -13.60 116.78
CA ILE A 643 13.15 -12.57 117.82
C ILE A 643 11.85 -12.45 118.63
N ARG A 644 10.67 -12.56 118.00
CA ARG A 644 9.38 -12.58 118.72
C ARG A 644 9.26 -13.78 119.65
N LYS A 645 9.68 -14.97 119.23
CA LYS A 645 9.70 -16.17 120.09
C LYS A 645 10.61 -15.97 121.30
N GLU A 646 11.81 -15.43 121.09
CA GLU A 646 12.77 -15.13 122.16
C GLU A 646 12.21 -14.09 123.16
N MET A 647 11.52 -13.06 122.66
CA MET A 647 10.81 -12.06 123.49
C MET A 647 9.67 -12.66 124.32
N ASP A 648 8.90 -13.59 123.75
CA ASP A 648 7.81 -14.27 124.47
C ASP A 648 8.33 -15.28 125.51
N GLU A 649 9.49 -15.91 125.25
CA GLU A 649 10.20 -16.75 126.22
C GLU A 649 10.78 -15.91 127.38
N LEU A 650 11.36 -14.75 127.09
CA LEU A 650 11.81 -13.79 128.12
C LEU A 650 10.65 -13.28 128.99
N LYS A 651 9.46 -13.07 128.41
CA LYS A 651 8.24 -12.73 129.18
C LYS A 651 7.73 -13.88 130.04
N LYS A 652 7.87 -15.14 129.60
CA LYS A 652 7.56 -16.33 130.42
C LYS A 652 8.52 -16.47 131.60
N ASN A 653 9.83 -16.24 131.39
CA ASN A 653 10.82 -16.30 132.45
C ASN A 653 10.64 -15.20 133.51
N LYS A 654 10.05 -14.06 133.16
CA LYS A 654 9.71 -12.99 134.13
C LYS A 654 8.54 -13.34 135.07
N LYS A 655 7.81 -14.44 134.83
CA LYS A 655 6.65 -14.86 135.63
C LYS A 655 6.94 -15.98 136.65
N CYS A 656 8.18 -16.50 136.69
CA CYS A 656 8.55 -17.65 137.54
C CYS A 656 9.45 -17.30 138.74
N ASP A 657 9.66 -16.00 139.07
CA ASP A 657 10.64 -15.57 140.08
C ASP A 657 10.01 -14.96 141.36
N CYS A 658 8.84 -15.45 141.76
CA CYS A 658 8.25 -15.18 143.08
C CYS A 658 7.25 -16.27 143.49
N ASP A 659 7.74 -17.34 144.13
CA ASP A 659 7.19 -17.84 145.40
C ASP A 659 7.98 -19.04 145.94
N CYS A 660 8.66 -18.83 147.08
CA CYS A 660 9.14 -19.87 148.00
C CYS A 660 8.34 -19.74 149.32
N PRO A 661 8.21 -20.82 150.12
CA PRO A 661 6.99 -21.16 150.85
C PRO A 661 6.96 -20.70 152.31
N ASN A 662 5.75 -20.59 152.90
CA ASN A 662 5.51 -20.89 154.31
C ASN A 662 4.04 -21.20 154.63
N ASN A 663 3.79 -22.49 154.91
CA ASN A 663 3.14 -23.02 156.12
C ASN A 663 1.96 -22.23 156.76
N LEU A 664 0.77 -22.85 156.83
CA LEU A 664 0.15 -23.39 158.06
C LEU A 664 -1.39 -23.54 157.97
N LEU A 665 -1.86 -24.73 158.39
CA LEU A 665 -3.15 -25.05 159.06
C LEU A 665 -4.45 -25.04 158.19
N THR A 666 -5.41 -25.98 158.24
CA THR A 666 -5.61 -27.31 158.87
C THR A 666 -6.99 -27.83 158.41
N THR A 667 -7.13 -29.17 158.26
CA THR A 667 -8.34 -30.03 158.42
C THR A 667 -9.62 -29.65 157.64
N LYS A 668 -10.15 -30.48 156.74
CA LYS A 668 -10.67 -31.85 156.93
C LYS A 668 -10.73 -32.58 155.59
#